data_AF-A0A8S3QUC0-F1
#
_entry.id   AF-A0A8S3QUC0-F1
#
_cell.length_a   1.000
_cell.length_b   1.000
_cell.length_c   1.000
_cell.angle_alpha   90.00
_cell.angle_beta   90.00
_cell.angle_gamma   90.00
#
_symmetry.space_group_name_H-M   'P 1'
#
loop_
_entity.id
_entity.type
_entity.pdbx_description
1 polymer ?
#
loop_
_entity_poly.entity_id
_entity_poly.type
_entity_poly.pdbx_seq_one_letter_code
_entity_poly.pdbx_strand_id
1 'polypeptide(L)'
;MTKRVCVVGAGVAGLASIKNSLEEGFDVVCYEKDTDIGGLWNYHTTAKEGDTSLYNSCSINTSKEISCYSDFPIPKEFPNYMDHKHFKKYLKLYADHFDLMSCIRFQTLVEKIEKSDDNRWKVRTQNTKSGKTSTELFDFVMVCNGHLHEPNKPAFPGLDRFKGKVMHTRDYKTFHGYEDKRILVIGIGNSGADVACELSRHAEHVYVSTRRGSYIQSRAGEYGVPFDHIALNRYSQSLPWDIMRPIHYNKINYKYKHSNYGLAPNFRFDGGVVTISDDLPNRILYGAISIKSNVEKFTEKGVIFDDGSMVDNIDVVVLATGFTYSFPFLDNSIIEVDNHFAYLYELVFPVDMEPSTLAVVGLVQPFGSLAPILEIQARWASMVFSGKCTLPSPTERRRVVEERRQFLKKKYVDSPRYSLQVFFIAYLDTISSKIGCKPNLLKYFFTDPKLWYKLYFGPATPPQWRLDGPGKWDGARKAIEKVEENTYYPMKTRQSGAGELEGLYDGWIKWLKRFIMFILMTKKKVCVIGAGVAGLAGIKNSLDEGMEPVCFEKDDEVGGLWNYKDESKEGDPSIYNSCSINTSKEMTCYSDFPIPKEFPNFMAHRHFKRYLQLYAEHFKLRNYIRFRHMIMSVEQADDFEKSGRWVVTYKNLATNTTNKDIFDCVMVCNGHLHEPFIPTFKGLANFTGRVLHTHDYKDFRGFEGKRVLVIGIGNSASDVASELSRHAEHVYMSTRTGTYVIQRTTDQGVPFDHKAMTRYGLTVPFWLMKPFAFKRLNSRFDHTKYSLAPNGKFGLSVVTISDDLPTRILYGTITVKPNVKEFAANSVTFEDGTTADNLDAIILATGFKFSFPFLKDSIVRIENHFPYLHELVFPVDLSRPTLAIIGLVQPFGALPPILEMQTRWAARVFSGNCQLPPASVMKLMATKKHEFMKNHFPESPKYCLQIHAVTYVDKIAGLIGCKPNLTKYFFTAPIFWSKLFFGPAAPPQWRLDGPGKWDGARQAIEQVDEKTWYPLQTRRAGEGTTKGLYDGWIWLISRSVLFSSAIYGLYCLKTQKDINIDSIRSLPTQAISLLTKWSS
;
A
#
# COMPACT_ATOMS: atom_id res chain seq x y z
N MET A 1 -22.37 58.65 16.99
CA MET A 1 -20.93 58.36 16.72
C MET A 1 -20.82 56.88 16.42
N THR A 2 -19.87 56.47 15.58
CA THR A 2 -19.51 55.06 15.40
C THR A 2 -18.96 54.51 16.71
N LYS A 3 -19.43 53.34 17.17
CA LYS A 3 -18.91 52.71 18.38
C LYS A 3 -17.52 52.13 18.13
N ARG A 4 -16.65 52.17 19.15
CA ARG A 4 -15.24 51.76 19.07
C ARG A 4 -14.99 50.40 19.74
N VAL A 5 -14.25 49.52 19.07
CA VAL A 5 -13.82 48.21 19.57
C VAL A 5 -12.30 48.19 19.73
N CYS A 6 -11.81 47.86 20.93
CA CYS A 6 -10.41 47.53 21.17
C CYS A 6 -10.18 46.03 20.98
N VAL A 7 -9.20 45.65 20.15
CA VAL A 7 -8.73 44.26 19.99
C VAL A 7 -7.34 44.12 20.61
N VAL A 8 -7.13 43.11 21.45
CA VAL A 8 -5.85 42.90 22.18
C VAL A 8 -5.08 41.73 21.56
N GLY A 9 -4.05 42.04 20.78
CA GLY A 9 -3.20 41.09 20.05
C GLY A 9 -3.67 40.86 18.61
N ALA A 10 -2.76 40.88 17.64
CA ALA A 10 -3.00 40.68 16.21
C ALA A 10 -2.70 39.23 15.76
N GLY A 11 -2.91 38.26 16.64
CA GLY A 11 -2.85 36.84 16.35
C GLY A 11 -4.03 36.32 15.52
N VAL A 12 -4.19 35.00 15.45
CA VAL A 12 -5.30 34.34 14.72
C VAL A 12 -6.68 34.83 15.21
N ALA A 13 -6.88 34.94 16.53
CA ALA A 13 -8.08 35.54 17.10
C ALA A 13 -8.21 37.03 16.72
N GLY A 14 -7.13 37.79 16.84
CA GLY A 14 -7.10 39.22 16.59
C GLY A 14 -7.53 39.61 15.18
N LEU A 15 -6.95 38.99 14.16
CA LEU A 15 -7.28 39.28 12.76
C LEU A 15 -8.76 39.00 12.46
N ALA A 16 -9.30 37.89 12.96
CA ALA A 16 -10.73 37.60 12.83
C ALA A 16 -11.60 38.59 13.63
N SER A 17 -11.18 39.01 14.82
CA SER A 17 -11.86 40.03 15.63
C SER A 17 -11.92 41.39 14.96
N ILE A 18 -10.83 41.83 14.31
CA ILE A 18 -10.82 43.08 13.52
C ILE A 18 -11.81 42.96 12.37
N LYS A 19 -11.63 41.93 11.52
CA LYS A 19 -12.42 41.73 10.29
C LYS A 19 -13.92 41.71 10.57
N ASN A 20 -14.36 40.91 11.53
CA ASN A 20 -15.79 40.76 11.82
C ASN A 20 -16.37 41.97 12.58
N SER A 21 -15.54 42.76 13.28
CA SER A 21 -15.97 44.04 13.87
C SER A 21 -16.14 45.13 12.81
N LEU A 22 -15.27 45.16 11.78
CA LEU A 22 -15.42 46.05 10.62
C LEU A 22 -16.69 45.71 9.81
N GLU A 23 -17.01 44.42 9.59
CA GLU A 23 -18.27 44.00 8.94
C GLU A 23 -19.53 44.43 9.71
N GLU A 24 -19.43 44.58 11.04
CA GLU A 24 -20.51 45.08 11.88
C GLU A 24 -20.53 46.62 11.99
N GLY A 25 -19.62 47.32 11.32
CA GLY A 25 -19.59 48.78 11.21
C GLY A 25 -18.92 49.51 12.37
N PHE A 26 -18.03 48.86 13.11
CA PHE A 26 -17.28 49.49 14.21
C PHE A 26 -16.03 50.23 13.76
N ASP A 27 -15.63 51.26 14.54
CA ASP A 27 -14.26 51.76 14.53
C ASP A 27 -13.38 50.80 15.33
N VAL A 28 -12.30 50.28 14.74
CA VAL A 28 -11.51 49.20 15.34
C VAL A 28 -10.06 49.62 15.52
N VAL A 29 -9.55 49.47 16.75
CA VAL A 29 -8.12 49.59 17.06
C VAL A 29 -7.64 48.27 17.64
N CYS A 30 -6.66 47.66 16.98
CA CYS A 30 -5.93 46.51 17.48
C CYS A 30 -4.56 46.92 18.01
N TYR A 31 -4.20 46.44 19.20
CA TYR A 31 -2.88 46.64 19.79
C TYR A 31 -2.06 45.35 19.71
N GLU A 32 -0.91 45.40 19.05
CA GLU A 32 0.05 44.29 18.98
C GLU A 32 1.38 44.73 19.58
N LYS A 33 1.89 43.95 20.54
CA LYS A 33 3.17 44.25 21.21
C LYS A 33 4.37 43.96 20.32
N ASP A 34 4.21 43.06 19.36
CA ASP A 34 5.23 42.70 18.37
C ASP A 34 5.31 43.72 17.21
N THR A 35 6.32 43.56 16.37
CA THR A 35 6.57 44.35 15.15
C THR A 35 5.75 43.90 13.93
N ASP A 36 5.09 42.75 14.01
CA ASP A 36 4.36 42.11 12.91
C ASP A 36 3.22 41.22 13.47
N ILE A 37 2.23 40.87 12.65
CA ILE A 37 1.02 40.15 13.07
C ILE A 37 1.27 38.67 13.42
N GLY A 38 0.22 37.92 13.79
CA GLY A 38 0.22 36.45 13.81
C GLY A 38 0.50 35.81 15.17
N GLY A 39 0.87 36.59 16.19
CA GLY A 39 1.04 36.12 17.57
C GLY A 39 2.02 34.95 17.66
N LEU A 40 1.57 33.80 18.18
CA LEU A 40 2.37 32.56 18.24
C LEU A 40 3.08 32.20 16.93
N TRP A 41 2.48 32.51 15.78
CA TRP A 41 3.02 32.17 14.46
C TRP A 41 4.08 33.16 13.95
N ASN A 42 4.39 34.22 14.72
CA ASN A 42 5.53 35.09 14.45
C ASN A 42 6.79 34.46 15.09
N TYR A 43 7.65 33.87 14.27
CA TYR A 43 8.83 33.16 14.77
C TYR A 43 9.96 34.12 15.16
N HIS A 44 10.39 34.03 16.42
CA HIS A 44 11.57 34.70 16.96
C HIS A 44 12.68 33.68 17.28
N THR A 45 13.94 34.06 17.07
CA THR A 45 15.11 33.22 17.42
C THR A 45 15.35 33.09 18.93
N THR A 46 14.76 33.96 19.74
CA THR A 46 14.77 33.93 21.21
C THR A 46 13.35 33.91 21.75
N ALA A 47 13.16 33.47 23.00
CA ALA A 47 11.90 33.60 23.73
C ALA A 47 12.11 34.58 24.88
N LYS A 48 11.14 35.47 25.11
CA LYS A 48 11.12 36.38 26.27
C LYS A 48 10.00 35.96 27.21
N GLU A 49 10.06 36.43 28.45
CA GLU A 49 8.99 36.15 29.42
C GLU A 49 7.68 36.85 29.02
N GLY A 50 6.56 36.14 29.14
CA GLY A 50 5.25 36.61 28.65
C GLY A 50 5.06 36.58 27.13
N ASP A 51 6.03 36.12 26.34
CA ASP A 51 5.86 35.93 24.88
C ASP A 51 5.39 34.51 24.52
N THR A 52 4.46 34.42 23.57
CA THR A 52 4.17 33.18 22.85
C THR A 52 5.35 32.82 21.96
N SER A 53 5.70 31.53 21.87
CA SER A 53 6.90 31.09 21.14
C SER A 53 6.69 29.71 20.51
N LEU A 54 7.21 29.52 19.30
CA LEU A 54 7.34 28.22 18.64
C LEU A 54 8.79 27.95 18.22
N TYR A 55 9.07 26.67 17.95
CA TYR A 55 10.32 26.15 17.40
C TYR A 55 10.28 26.12 15.86
N ASN A 56 11.43 26.27 15.20
CA ASN A 56 11.53 26.43 13.74
C ASN A 56 10.94 25.25 12.94
N SER A 57 10.96 24.02 13.49
CA SER A 57 10.38 22.82 12.88
C SER A 57 8.86 22.69 13.05
N CYS A 58 8.19 23.64 13.71
CA CYS A 58 6.75 23.57 14.01
C CYS A 58 5.86 23.67 12.75
N SER A 59 4.88 22.77 12.69
CA SER A 59 3.84 22.69 11.67
C SER A 59 2.45 22.51 12.28
N ILE A 60 1.40 22.93 11.57
CA ILE A 60 0.01 22.72 11.99
C ILE A 60 -0.34 21.21 12.08
N ASN A 61 -1.23 20.88 13.00
CA ASN A 61 -1.64 19.48 13.26
C ASN A 61 -2.92 19.06 12.52
N THR A 62 -3.67 20.02 11.98
CA THR A 62 -4.85 19.83 11.12
C THR A 62 -4.52 20.22 9.68
N SER A 63 -5.27 19.68 8.72
CA SER A 63 -5.11 20.01 7.30
C SER A 63 -5.46 21.48 7.02
N LYS A 64 -4.91 22.05 5.95
CA LYS A 64 -5.25 23.40 5.47
C LYS A 64 -6.75 23.61 5.25
N GLU A 65 -7.48 22.62 4.73
CA GLU A 65 -8.92 22.74 4.45
C GLU A 65 -9.79 22.77 5.73
N ILE A 66 -9.25 22.31 6.86
CA ILE A 66 -9.87 22.43 8.20
C ILE A 66 -9.34 23.67 8.94
N SER A 67 -8.21 24.23 8.51
CA SER A 67 -7.45 25.26 9.24
C SER A 67 -7.56 26.68 8.69
N CYS A 68 -8.42 26.90 7.69
CA CYS A 68 -8.72 28.22 7.14
C CYS A 68 -9.80 28.97 7.96
N TYR A 69 -9.90 30.26 7.72
CA TYR A 69 -11.12 31.03 7.95
C TYR A 69 -12.20 30.64 6.92
N SER A 70 -13.46 30.72 7.33
CA SER A 70 -14.62 30.20 6.60
C SER A 70 -14.93 30.93 5.29
N ASP A 71 -14.47 32.17 5.14
CA ASP A 71 -14.60 33.01 3.96
C ASP A 71 -13.30 33.19 3.17
N PHE A 72 -12.18 32.66 3.67
CA PHE A 72 -10.86 32.80 3.05
C PHE A 72 -10.07 31.47 3.09
N PRO A 73 -10.38 30.51 2.21
CA PRO A 73 -9.64 29.25 2.11
C PRO A 73 -8.13 29.48 1.88
N ILE A 74 -7.32 28.59 2.46
CA ILE A 74 -5.87 28.62 2.26
C ILE A 74 -5.54 28.30 0.78
N PRO A 75 -4.57 28.99 0.15
CA PRO A 75 -4.20 28.74 -1.24
C PRO A 75 -3.92 27.25 -1.52
N LYS A 76 -4.44 26.74 -2.64
CA LYS A 76 -4.34 25.32 -3.01
C LYS A 76 -2.88 24.87 -3.18
N GLU A 77 -1.98 25.79 -3.50
CA GLU A 77 -0.54 25.61 -3.66
C GLU A 77 0.16 25.26 -2.34
N PHE A 78 -0.41 25.66 -1.19
CA PHE A 78 0.23 25.45 0.11
C PHE A 78 0.10 23.98 0.53
N PRO A 79 1.10 23.42 1.26
CA PRO A 79 1.06 22.04 1.73
C PRO A 79 -0.11 21.81 2.70
N ASN A 80 -0.63 20.57 2.74
CA ASN A 80 -1.77 20.23 3.61
C ASN A 80 -1.45 20.45 5.09
N TYR A 81 -0.22 20.18 5.51
CA TYR A 81 0.29 20.50 6.85
C TYR A 81 1.38 21.56 6.67
N MET A 82 1.01 22.80 6.92
CA MET A 82 1.86 23.98 6.78
C MET A 82 2.84 24.11 7.95
N ASP A 83 4.09 24.42 7.63
CA ASP A 83 5.03 24.96 8.62
C ASP A 83 4.58 26.35 9.10
N HIS A 84 5.24 26.85 10.15
CA HIS A 84 4.95 28.18 10.69
C HIS A 84 5.08 29.31 9.67
N LYS A 85 5.96 29.20 8.66
CA LYS A 85 6.22 30.24 7.65
C LYS A 85 5.07 30.33 6.66
N HIS A 86 4.57 29.19 6.21
CA HIS A 86 3.39 29.09 5.34
C HIS A 86 2.13 29.59 6.07
N PHE A 87 1.93 29.22 7.34
CA PHE A 87 0.77 29.70 8.09
C PHE A 87 0.86 31.21 8.39
N LYS A 88 2.03 31.73 8.79
CA LYS A 88 2.30 33.17 8.94
C LYS A 88 2.07 33.94 7.63
N LYS A 89 2.45 33.36 6.47
CA LYS A 89 2.17 33.94 5.14
C LYS A 89 0.66 33.95 4.84
N TYR A 90 -0.08 32.90 5.20
CA TYR A 90 -1.54 32.89 5.07
C TYR A 90 -2.22 33.97 5.93
N LEU A 91 -1.75 34.20 7.16
CA LEU A 91 -2.28 35.28 8.01
C LEU A 91 -2.02 36.67 7.42
N LYS A 92 -0.87 36.89 6.75
CA LYS A 92 -0.62 38.13 5.98
C LYS A 92 -1.58 38.26 4.80
N LEU A 93 -1.72 37.22 3.98
CA LEU A 93 -2.68 37.22 2.86
C LEU A 93 -4.12 37.52 3.31
N TYR A 94 -4.54 37.03 4.48
CA TYR A 94 -5.84 37.37 5.07
C TYR A 94 -5.92 38.84 5.49
N ALA A 95 -4.90 39.35 6.19
CA ALA A 95 -4.84 40.74 6.63
C ALA A 95 -4.81 41.73 5.45
N ASP A 96 -4.05 41.42 4.41
CA ASP A 96 -3.95 42.22 3.18
C ASP A 96 -5.26 42.18 2.38
N HIS A 97 -5.93 41.02 2.30
CA HIS A 97 -7.18 40.87 1.54
C HIS A 97 -8.36 41.64 2.14
N PHE A 98 -8.40 41.78 3.47
CA PHE A 98 -9.46 42.51 4.19
C PHE A 98 -9.00 43.88 4.72
N ASP A 99 -7.84 44.39 4.27
CA ASP A 99 -7.22 45.67 4.69
C ASP A 99 -7.12 45.88 6.22
N LEU A 100 -6.84 44.80 6.97
CA LEU A 100 -6.84 44.80 8.43
C LEU A 100 -5.63 45.52 9.03
N MET A 101 -4.57 45.72 8.23
CA MET A 101 -3.29 46.29 8.69
C MET A 101 -3.44 47.75 9.16
N SER A 102 -4.38 48.50 8.58
CA SER A 102 -4.70 49.88 8.95
C SER A 102 -5.21 50.02 10.39
N CYS A 103 -5.88 48.99 10.92
CA CYS A 103 -6.40 48.96 12.29
C CYS A 103 -5.34 48.59 13.35
N ILE A 104 -4.14 48.14 12.95
CA ILE A 104 -3.17 47.52 13.87
C ILE A 104 -2.06 48.50 14.26
N ARG A 105 -1.91 48.69 15.57
CA ARG A 105 -0.83 49.47 16.19
C ARG A 105 0.22 48.52 16.76
N PHE A 106 1.25 48.28 15.96
CA PHE A 106 2.41 47.48 16.33
C PHE A 106 3.24 48.10 17.46
N GLN A 107 4.15 47.31 18.02
CA GLN A 107 5.05 47.68 19.10
C GLN A 107 4.34 48.27 20.34
N THR A 108 3.06 47.92 20.57
CA THR A 108 2.21 48.54 21.59
C THR A 108 1.63 47.48 22.53
N LEU A 109 2.15 47.42 23.75
CA LEU A 109 1.69 46.55 24.82
C LEU A 109 0.44 47.14 25.47
N VAL A 110 -0.58 46.32 25.73
CA VAL A 110 -1.70 46.69 26.61
C VAL A 110 -1.30 46.37 28.05
N GLU A 111 -1.22 47.39 28.90
CA GLU A 111 -0.84 47.24 30.31
C GLU A 111 -2.05 46.97 31.21
N LYS A 112 -3.16 47.70 30.99
CA LYS A 112 -4.34 47.64 31.84
C LYS A 112 -5.61 48.00 31.06
N ILE A 113 -6.69 47.30 31.36
CA ILE A 113 -8.04 47.53 30.89
C ILE A 113 -8.95 47.63 32.11
N GLU A 114 -9.58 48.79 32.30
CA GLU A 114 -10.47 49.07 33.43
C GLU A 114 -11.77 49.71 32.92
N LYS A 115 -12.88 49.59 33.67
CA LYS A 115 -14.09 50.36 33.38
C LYS A 115 -13.88 51.83 33.75
N SER A 116 -14.35 52.74 32.91
CA SER A 116 -14.49 54.16 33.21
C SER A 116 -15.87 54.48 33.79
N ASP A 117 -16.01 55.66 34.40
CA ASP A 117 -17.23 56.11 35.08
C ASP A 117 -18.47 56.17 34.16
N ASP A 118 -18.25 56.29 32.85
CA ASP A 118 -19.27 56.27 31.79
C ASP A 118 -19.57 54.87 31.23
N ASN A 119 -19.16 53.81 31.95
CA ASN A 119 -19.27 52.39 31.57
C ASN A 119 -18.53 51.97 30.28
N ARG A 120 -17.69 52.83 29.69
CA ARG A 120 -16.75 52.43 28.62
C ARG A 120 -15.52 51.73 29.20
N TRP A 121 -14.66 51.24 28.31
CA TRP A 121 -13.39 50.60 28.64
C TRP A 121 -12.22 51.55 28.43
N LYS A 122 -11.49 51.81 29.50
CA LYS A 122 -10.26 52.59 29.53
C LYS A 122 -9.08 51.64 29.36
N VAL A 123 -8.44 51.72 28.19
CA VAL A 123 -7.33 50.85 27.79
C VAL A 123 -6.03 51.66 27.86
N ARG A 124 -5.17 51.31 28.82
CA ARG A 124 -3.82 51.89 28.95
C ARG A 124 -2.82 51.03 28.19
N THR A 125 -2.03 51.68 27.34
CA THR A 125 -1.03 51.01 26.50
C THR A 125 0.34 51.67 26.64
N GLN A 126 1.39 50.92 26.33
CA GLN A 126 2.78 51.36 26.35
C GLN A 126 3.46 50.99 25.03
N ASN A 127 4.12 51.95 24.39
CA ASN A 127 4.95 51.68 23.23
C ASN A 127 6.26 50.99 23.66
N THR A 128 6.43 49.73 23.26
CA THR A 128 7.56 48.84 23.64
C THR A 128 8.94 49.32 23.17
N LYS A 129 9.00 50.28 22.23
CA LYS A 129 10.26 50.86 21.72
C LYS A 129 10.65 52.16 22.41
N SER A 130 9.69 53.00 22.76
CA SER A 130 9.92 54.33 23.35
C SER A 130 9.53 54.46 24.83
N GLY A 131 8.87 53.44 25.41
CA GLY A 131 8.34 53.47 26.77
C GLY A 131 7.12 54.40 26.96
N LYS A 132 6.72 55.17 25.93
CA LYS A 132 5.63 56.15 26.04
C LYS A 132 4.30 55.45 26.28
N THR A 133 3.62 55.82 27.36
CA THR A 133 2.27 55.37 27.69
C THR A 133 1.19 56.25 27.04
N SER A 134 0.06 55.65 26.68
CA SER A 134 -1.15 56.33 26.24
C SER A 134 -2.40 55.67 26.83
N THR A 135 -3.55 56.32 26.77
CA THR A 135 -4.83 55.77 27.24
C THR A 135 -5.94 56.20 26.31
N GLU A 136 -6.80 55.26 25.91
CA GLU A 136 -7.97 55.51 25.07
C GLU A 136 -9.23 54.85 25.64
N LEU A 137 -10.39 55.38 25.24
CA LEU A 137 -11.71 54.88 25.61
C LEU A 137 -12.35 54.13 24.43
N PHE A 138 -12.96 52.98 24.74
CA PHE A 138 -13.63 52.08 23.80
C PHE A 138 -14.98 51.62 24.36
N ASP A 139 -15.98 51.44 23.49
CA ASP A 139 -17.28 50.91 23.90
C ASP A 139 -17.20 49.41 24.21
N PHE A 140 -16.32 48.69 23.50
CA PHE A 140 -16.15 47.24 23.61
C PHE A 140 -14.68 46.80 23.60
N VAL A 141 -14.41 45.64 24.19
CA VAL A 141 -13.09 45.00 24.22
C VAL A 141 -13.16 43.54 23.74
N MET A 142 -12.28 43.14 22.83
CA MET A 142 -12.01 41.76 22.46
C MET A 142 -10.60 41.36 22.90
N VAL A 143 -10.52 40.42 23.83
CA VAL A 143 -9.28 39.88 24.40
C VAL A 143 -8.82 38.70 23.54
N CYS A 144 -7.74 38.90 22.78
CA CYS A 144 -7.27 37.96 21.74
C CYS A 144 -5.82 37.46 21.97
N ASN A 145 -5.29 37.59 23.20
CA ASN A 145 -3.90 37.24 23.57
C ASN A 145 -3.61 35.72 23.59
N GLY A 146 -4.64 34.87 23.58
CA GLY A 146 -4.50 33.41 23.61
C GLY A 146 -4.01 32.86 24.95
N HIS A 147 -3.66 31.56 24.97
CA HIS A 147 -3.44 30.78 26.20
C HIS A 147 -2.12 29.99 26.22
N LEU A 148 -1.16 30.34 25.36
CA LEU A 148 0.11 29.61 25.15
C LEU A 148 1.34 30.48 25.43
N HIS A 149 1.26 31.37 26.44
CA HIS A 149 2.33 32.30 26.82
C HIS A 149 3.03 31.95 28.15
N GLU A 150 2.29 31.47 29.16
CA GLU A 150 2.84 31.10 30.46
C GLU A 150 3.18 29.60 30.54
N PRO A 151 4.47 29.22 30.58
CA PRO A 151 4.87 27.81 30.61
C PRO A 151 4.57 27.16 31.97
N ASN A 152 3.90 26.02 31.98
CA ASN A 152 3.67 25.24 33.19
C ASN A 152 4.97 24.52 33.59
N LYS A 153 5.65 24.98 34.65
CA LYS A 153 6.92 24.41 35.14
C LYS A 153 6.69 23.69 36.48
N PRO A 154 6.33 22.39 36.48
CA PRO A 154 6.14 21.64 37.72
C PRO A 154 7.46 21.47 38.48
N ALA A 155 7.39 21.49 39.81
CA ALA A 155 8.51 21.17 40.68
C ALA A 155 8.75 19.65 40.70
N PHE A 156 10.02 19.24 40.63
CA PHE A 156 10.45 17.86 40.80
C PHE A 156 11.51 17.78 41.91
N PRO A 157 11.47 16.76 42.80
CA PRO A 157 12.49 16.58 43.82
C PRO A 157 13.91 16.48 43.22
N GLY A 158 14.86 17.25 43.76
CA GLY A 158 16.27 17.25 43.34
C GLY A 158 16.57 18.02 42.04
N LEU A 159 15.58 18.60 41.37
CA LEU A 159 15.80 19.38 40.13
C LEU A 159 16.67 20.62 40.38
N ASP A 160 16.63 21.15 41.60
CA ASP A 160 17.51 22.21 42.13
C ASP A 160 19.01 21.83 42.13
N ARG A 161 19.32 20.52 42.13
CA ARG A 161 20.68 19.98 42.19
C ARG A 161 21.18 19.43 40.86
N PHE A 162 20.31 19.36 39.85
CA PHE A 162 20.65 18.83 38.53
C PHE A 162 21.60 19.79 37.81
N LYS A 163 22.78 19.30 37.40
CA LYS A 163 23.87 20.12 36.83
C LYS A 163 23.72 20.35 35.31
N GLY A 164 22.79 19.67 34.66
CA GLY A 164 22.47 19.85 33.24
C GLY A 164 21.53 21.04 32.97
N LYS A 165 21.27 21.32 31.69
CA LYS A 165 20.40 22.43 31.27
C LYS A 165 18.92 22.05 31.41
N VAL A 166 18.11 22.89 32.06
CA VAL A 166 16.65 22.71 32.15
C VAL A 166 15.94 23.84 31.40
N MET A 167 14.93 23.52 30.58
CA MET A 167 14.17 24.50 29.79
C MET A 167 12.75 24.00 29.45
N HIS A 168 11.83 24.90 29.11
CA HIS A 168 10.50 24.52 28.60
C HIS A 168 10.50 24.44 27.06
N THR A 169 9.56 23.71 26.44
CA THR A 169 9.41 23.68 24.96
C THR A 169 9.12 25.06 24.36
N ARG A 170 8.69 26.04 25.16
CA ARG A 170 8.58 27.46 24.78
C ARG A 170 9.93 28.08 24.41
N ASP A 171 10.97 27.68 25.15
CA ASP A 171 12.32 28.24 25.07
C ASP A 171 13.19 27.47 24.05
N TYR A 172 12.70 26.33 23.56
CA TYR A 172 13.30 25.55 22.47
C TYR A 172 13.02 26.18 21.10
N LYS A 173 14.03 26.19 20.22
CA LYS A 173 13.99 26.92 18.94
C LYS A 173 14.49 26.11 17.75
N THR A 174 15.57 25.36 17.92
CA THR A 174 16.25 24.57 16.89
C THR A 174 17.10 23.49 17.58
N PHE A 175 17.44 22.42 16.84
CA PHE A 175 18.30 21.34 17.31
C PHE A 175 19.78 21.74 17.49
N HIS A 176 20.21 22.90 16.97
CA HIS A 176 21.58 23.36 17.11
C HIS A 176 21.97 23.63 18.58
N GLY A 177 23.11 23.09 19.00
CA GLY A 177 23.58 23.08 20.39
C GLY A 177 23.08 21.87 21.21
N TYR A 178 22.44 20.90 20.56
CA TYR A 178 21.95 19.65 21.17
C TYR A 178 22.51 18.39 20.47
N GLU A 179 23.40 18.57 19.49
CA GLU A 179 24.17 17.50 18.87
C GLU A 179 24.97 16.73 19.95
N ASP A 180 25.03 15.40 19.81
CA ASP A 180 25.75 14.49 20.72
C ASP A 180 25.35 14.59 22.21
N LYS A 181 24.15 15.12 22.51
CA LYS A 181 23.63 15.22 23.88
C LYS A 181 22.66 14.09 24.25
N ARG A 182 22.60 13.77 25.54
CA ARG A 182 21.57 12.87 26.09
C ARG A 182 20.46 13.71 26.74
N ILE A 183 19.25 13.60 26.19
CA ILE A 183 18.17 14.56 26.45
C ILE A 183 16.95 13.85 27.02
N LEU A 184 16.36 14.41 28.08
CA LEU A 184 15.08 13.97 28.64
C LEU A 184 13.97 14.98 28.31
N VAL A 185 12.98 14.56 27.52
CA VAL A 185 11.74 15.30 27.29
C VAL A 185 10.68 14.83 28.26
N ILE A 186 10.13 15.72 29.09
CA ILE A 186 9.10 15.40 30.09
C ILE A 186 7.75 15.86 29.58
N GLY A 187 6.91 14.90 29.17
CA GLY A 187 5.58 15.14 28.62
C GLY A 187 5.49 14.77 27.14
N ILE A 188 4.37 14.12 26.79
CA ILE A 188 4.12 13.55 25.45
C ILE A 188 2.94 14.24 24.75
N GLY A 189 2.77 15.57 24.94
CA GLY A 189 1.86 16.37 24.10
C GLY A 189 2.44 16.65 22.72
N ASN A 190 1.70 17.31 21.84
CA ASN A 190 2.13 17.59 20.44
C ASN A 190 3.54 18.21 20.38
N SER A 191 3.80 19.28 21.16
CA SER A 191 5.14 19.91 21.22
C SER A 191 6.21 19.01 21.82
N GLY A 192 5.88 18.15 22.80
CA GLY A 192 6.84 17.18 23.34
C GLY A 192 7.21 16.12 22.31
N ALA A 193 6.23 15.61 21.56
CA ALA A 193 6.44 14.65 20.49
C ALA A 193 7.24 15.24 19.32
N ASP A 194 6.89 16.44 18.84
CA ASP A 194 7.63 17.12 17.76
C ASP A 194 9.10 17.39 18.17
N VAL A 195 9.33 17.98 19.35
CA VAL A 195 10.67 18.32 19.83
C VAL A 195 11.52 17.07 20.11
N ALA A 196 10.93 16.02 20.68
CA ALA A 196 11.62 14.74 20.84
C ALA A 196 12.00 14.12 19.47
N CYS A 197 11.10 14.18 18.48
CA CYS A 197 11.37 13.71 17.12
C CYS A 197 12.48 14.52 16.45
N GLU A 198 12.47 15.85 16.54
CA GLU A 198 13.53 16.68 15.98
C GLU A 198 14.88 16.37 16.64
N LEU A 199 14.95 16.41 17.97
CA LEU A 199 16.19 16.16 18.71
C LEU A 199 16.76 14.75 18.46
N SER A 200 15.91 13.73 18.33
CA SER A 200 16.33 12.33 18.02
C SER A 200 16.92 12.12 16.61
N ARG A 201 17.13 13.20 15.84
CA ARG A 201 17.91 13.20 14.58
C ARG A 201 19.37 13.63 14.77
N HIS A 202 19.69 14.25 15.91
CA HIS A 202 20.92 15.03 16.11
C HIS A 202 21.60 14.75 17.46
N ALA A 203 20.79 14.53 18.51
CA ALA A 203 21.24 14.16 19.85
C ALA A 203 21.79 12.73 19.88
N GLU A 204 22.67 12.41 20.84
CA GLU A 204 23.19 11.05 21.08
C GLU A 204 22.03 10.09 21.37
N HIS A 205 21.11 10.49 22.26
CA HIS A 205 19.91 9.73 22.57
C HIS A 205 18.83 10.62 23.22
N VAL A 206 17.55 10.39 22.87
CA VAL A 206 16.40 11.08 23.49
C VAL A 206 15.54 10.13 24.32
N TYR A 207 15.25 10.53 25.56
CA TYR A 207 14.30 9.86 26.45
C TYR A 207 13.01 10.69 26.50
N VAL A 208 11.84 10.04 26.46
CA VAL A 208 10.53 10.71 26.64
C VAL A 208 9.83 10.14 27.86
N SER A 209 9.75 10.92 28.93
CA SER A 209 9.04 10.58 30.16
C SER A 209 7.54 10.88 30.03
N THR A 210 6.68 9.93 30.39
CA THR A 210 5.23 10.14 30.45
C THR A 210 4.56 9.43 31.63
N ARG A 211 3.78 10.19 32.40
CA ARG A 211 3.04 9.71 33.59
C ARG A 211 1.82 8.83 33.26
N ARG A 212 1.24 8.98 32.08
CA ARG A 212 -0.08 8.40 31.74
C ARG A 212 -0.17 7.83 30.32
N GLY A 213 0.91 7.84 29.53
CA GLY A 213 0.89 7.50 28.09
C GLY A 213 0.08 8.49 27.24
N SER A 214 -0.04 8.22 25.93
CA SER A 214 -0.92 8.91 24.99
C SER A 214 -1.06 8.11 23.70
N TYR A 215 -2.26 8.07 23.12
CA TYR A 215 -2.40 7.55 21.75
C TYR A 215 -1.82 8.55 20.75
N ILE A 216 -0.93 8.06 19.90
CA ILE A 216 -0.26 8.82 18.84
C ILE A 216 -1.02 8.61 17.53
N GLN A 217 -1.45 9.71 16.93
CA GLN A 217 -2.18 9.72 15.67
C GLN A 217 -1.33 10.39 14.58
N SER A 218 -1.12 9.63 13.50
CA SER A 218 -0.49 10.08 12.26
C SER A 218 -1.39 11.12 11.56
N ARG A 219 -0.80 12.21 11.05
CA ARG A 219 -1.52 13.24 10.28
C ARG A 219 -2.08 12.64 8.98
N ALA A 220 -1.27 11.80 8.31
CA ALA A 220 -1.75 10.96 7.21
C ALA A 220 -2.56 9.76 7.74
N GLY A 221 -3.82 9.66 7.32
CA GLY A 221 -4.74 8.56 7.61
C GLY A 221 -4.72 7.44 6.55
N GLU A 222 -5.84 6.73 6.42
CA GLU A 222 -6.03 5.66 5.42
C GLU A 222 -5.84 6.22 4.00
N TYR A 223 -5.18 5.46 3.13
CA TYR A 223 -4.85 5.83 1.74
C TYR A 223 -4.08 7.15 1.55
N GLY A 224 -3.50 7.73 2.62
CA GLY A 224 -2.81 9.01 2.58
C GLY A 224 -3.71 10.24 2.65
N VAL A 225 -5.02 10.04 2.86
CA VAL A 225 -5.99 11.12 3.12
C VAL A 225 -5.66 11.79 4.47
N PRO A 226 -5.78 13.12 4.62
CA PRO A 226 -5.69 13.79 5.93
C PRO A 226 -6.61 13.13 6.97
N PHE A 227 -6.05 12.73 8.12
CA PHE A 227 -6.81 12.02 9.15
C PHE A 227 -8.02 12.82 9.67
N ASP A 228 -7.87 14.13 9.78
CA ASP A 228 -8.93 15.03 10.22
C ASP A 228 -10.09 15.14 9.23
N HIS A 229 -9.90 14.80 7.94
CA HIS A 229 -11.03 14.70 7.00
C HIS A 229 -11.91 13.48 7.30
N ILE A 230 -11.30 12.39 7.79
CA ILE A 230 -11.98 11.15 8.18
C ILE A 230 -12.59 11.29 9.59
N ALA A 231 -11.95 12.03 10.49
CA ALA A 231 -12.37 12.18 11.89
C ALA A 231 -13.34 13.35 12.15
N LEU A 232 -13.36 14.38 11.29
CA LEU A 232 -14.21 15.57 11.42
C LEU A 232 -15.25 15.64 10.30
N ASN A 233 -16.15 14.67 10.24
CA ASN A 233 -17.37 14.71 9.41
C ASN A 233 -18.62 14.46 10.27
N ARG A 234 -19.80 14.83 9.76
CA ARG A 234 -21.05 14.78 10.53
C ARG A 234 -21.56 13.36 10.73
N TYR A 235 -21.36 12.48 9.75
CA TYR A 235 -21.71 11.05 9.84
C TYR A 235 -21.01 10.34 11.00
N SER A 236 -19.69 10.48 11.15
CA SER A 236 -18.94 9.84 12.24
C SER A 236 -19.34 10.35 13.64
N GLN A 237 -19.80 11.61 13.73
CA GLN A 237 -20.25 12.22 14.99
C GLN A 237 -21.74 12.01 15.30
N SER A 238 -22.56 11.55 14.34
CA SER A 238 -23.96 11.19 14.59
C SER A 238 -24.12 9.77 15.15
N LEU A 239 -23.09 8.93 15.06
CA LEU A 239 -23.09 7.57 15.59
C LEU A 239 -22.83 7.56 17.11
N PRO A 240 -23.56 6.73 17.90
CA PRO A 240 -23.36 6.64 19.35
C PRO A 240 -21.92 6.31 19.74
N TRP A 241 -21.34 7.11 20.63
CA TRP A 241 -19.90 7.03 20.95
C TRP A 241 -19.48 5.69 21.55
N ASP A 242 -20.35 5.00 22.29
CA ASP A 242 -20.07 3.67 22.84
C ASP A 242 -19.91 2.59 21.75
N ILE A 243 -20.52 2.77 20.57
CA ILE A 243 -20.34 1.91 19.40
C ILE A 243 -19.04 2.27 18.66
N MET A 244 -18.76 3.57 18.52
CA MET A 244 -17.57 4.05 17.79
C MET A 244 -16.26 3.90 18.58
N ARG A 245 -16.29 3.93 19.92
CA ARG A 245 -15.11 3.80 20.79
C ARG A 245 -14.25 2.56 20.50
N PRO A 246 -14.77 1.31 20.45
CA PRO A 246 -13.95 0.15 20.12
C PRO A 246 -13.41 0.18 18.68
N ILE A 247 -14.16 0.75 17.72
CA ILE A 247 -13.71 0.89 16.33
C ILE A 247 -12.52 1.85 16.25
N HIS A 248 -12.62 3.04 16.88
CA HIS A 248 -11.54 4.02 16.93
C HIS A 248 -10.31 3.52 17.71
N TYR A 249 -10.52 2.81 18.82
CA TYR A 249 -9.44 2.16 19.57
C TYR A 249 -8.69 1.12 18.73
N ASN A 250 -9.40 0.32 17.94
CA ASN A 250 -8.78 -0.66 17.03
C ASN A 250 -8.08 0.05 15.86
N LYS A 251 -8.68 1.09 15.26
CA LYS A 251 -8.08 1.86 14.16
C LYS A 251 -6.78 2.56 14.56
N ILE A 252 -6.74 3.23 15.72
CA ILE A 252 -5.50 3.92 16.16
C ILE A 252 -4.36 2.92 16.44
N ASN A 253 -4.70 1.68 16.84
CA ASN A 253 -3.74 0.61 17.09
C ASN A 253 -3.39 -0.24 15.86
N TYR A 254 -4.07 -0.05 14.71
CA TYR A 254 -3.86 -0.85 13.49
C TYR A 254 -2.48 -0.60 12.85
N LYS A 255 -2.06 0.67 12.78
CA LYS A 255 -0.76 1.06 12.21
C LYS A 255 0.39 0.81 13.20
N TYR A 256 0.18 1.15 14.47
CA TYR A 256 1.12 0.93 15.57
C TYR A 256 0.35 0.51 16.83
N LYS A 257 0.59 -0.69 17.35
CA LYS A 257 -0.05 -1.15 18.60
C LYS A 257 0.63 -0.46 19.79
N HIS A 258 0.00 0.57 20.36
CA HIS A 258 0.63 1.51 21.30
C HIS A 258 1.24 0.86 22.55
N SER A 259 0.72 -0.28 23.01
CA SER A 259 1.29 -1.04 24.12
C SER A 259 2.72 -1.53 23.84
N ASN A 260 3.01 -1.86 22.58
CA ASN A 260 4.31 -2.39 22.16
C ASN A 260 5.39 -1.30 22.07
N TYR A 261 5.01 -0.03 22.23
CA TYR A 261 5.88 1.14 22.08
C TYR A 261 6.04 1.91 23.42
N GLY A 262 5.48 1.41 24.53
CA GLY A 262 5.40 2.14 25.80
C GLY A 262 4.43 3.34 25.79
N LEU A 263 3.59 3.47 24.76
CA LEU A 263 2.75 4.64 24.53
C LEU A 263 1.31 4.48 25.07
N ALA A 264 0.85 3.24 25.27
CA ALA A 264 -0.54 2.96 25.65
C ALA A 264 -0.91 3.66 26.98
N PRO A 265 -1.97 4.49 27.00
CA PRO A 265 -2.32 5.23 28.20
C PRO A 265 -3.08 4.41 29.24
N ASN A 266 -2.98 4.83 30.50
CA ASN A 266 -3.65 4.22 31.66
C ASN A 266 -5.09 4.70 31.87
N PHE A 267 -5.73 5.25 30.84
CA PHE A 267 -7.11 5.75 30.87
C PHE A 267 -7.91 5.27 29.65
N ARG A 268 -9.24 5.28 29.77
CA ARG A 268 -10.17 4.87 28.69
C ARG A 268 -9.88 5.66 27.41
N PHE A 269 -9.99 5.03 26.24
CA PHE A 269 -9.58 5.61 24.93
C PHE A 269 -9.97 7.09 24.71
N ASP A 270 -11.15 7.49 25.17
CA ASP A 270 -11.74 8.82 25.01
C ASP A 270 -11.62 9.75 26.24
N GLY A 271 -10.86 9.34 27.25
CA GLY A 271 -10.62 10.07 28.50
C GLY A 271 -9.45 11.06 28.44
N GLY A 272 -8.80 11.21 27.29
CA GLY A 272 -7.72 12.15 27.07
C GLY A 272 -7.53 12.50 25.59
N VAL A 273 -6.77 13.56 25.34
CA VAL A 273 -6.47 14.05 23.99
C VAL A 273 -5.35 13.22 23.35
N VAL A 274 -5.56 12.82 22.10
CA VAL A 274 -4.54 12.15 21.27
C VAL A 274 -3.41 13.11 20.89
N THR A 275 -2.21 12.58 20.74
CA THR A 275 -1.03 13.35 20.34
C THR A 275 -0.78 13.16 18.85
N ILE A 276 -0.65 14.26 18.12
CA ILE A 276 -0.42 14.21 16.68
C ILE A 276 1.09 14.09 16.42
N SER A 277 1.51 13.00 15.79
CA SER A 277 2.90 12.83 15.33
C SER A 277 2.99 11.77 14.23
N ASP A 278 3.73 12.10 13.16
CA ASP A 278 3.97 11.19 12.03
C ASP A 278 5.19 10.29 12.25
N ASP A 279 6.12 10.70 13.13
CA ASP A 279 7.47 10.13 13.22
C ASP A 279 7.79 9.49 14.57
N LEU A 280 7.11 9.88 15.67
CA LEU A 280 7.42 9.37 17.02
C LEU A 280 7.44 7.82 17.11
N PRO A 281 6.46 7.08 16.55
CA PRO A 281 6.52 5.63 16.54
C PRO A 281 7.72 5.06 15.74
N ASN A 282 8.12 5.71 14.64
CA ASN A 282 9.28 5.29 13.86
C ASN A 282 10.59 5.53 14.65
N ARG A 283 10.68 6.66 15.36
CA ARG A 283 11.83 6.99 16.20
C ARG A 283 12.02 6.02 17.36
N ILE A 284 10.93 5.53 17.94
CA ILE A 284 10.95 4.46 18.93
C ILE A 284 11.42 3.14 18.29
N LEU A 285 10.89 2.78 17.10
CA LEU A 285 11.31 1.56 16.37
C LEU A 285 12.81 1.56 16.01
N TYR A 286 13.39 2.71 15.70
CA TYR A 286 14.82 2.83 15.40
C TYR A 286 15.72 2.89 16.64
N GLY A 287 15.16 2.87 17.86
CA GLY A 287 15.90 3.04 19.11
C GLY A 287 16.42 4.46 19.35
N ALA A 288 16.04 5.43 18.53
CA ALA A 288 16.46 6.83 18.66
C ALA A 288 15.69 7.60 19.75
N ILE A 289 14.51 7.09 20.13
CA ILE A 289 13.73 7.54 21.29
C ILE A 289 13.40 6.35 22.19
N SER A 290 13.77 6.43 23.46
CA SER A 290 13.25 5.50 24.48
C SER A 290 12.14 6.15 25.30
N ILE A 291 10.99 5.48 25.41
CA ILE A 291 9.92 5.91 26.33
C ILE A 291 10.27 5.51 27.76
N LYS A 292 9.99 6.40 28.71
CA LYS A 292 10.17 6.24 30.15
C LYS A 292 8.88 6.55 30.90
N SER A 293 8.76 5.96 32.07
CA SER A 293 7.72 6.19 33.07
C SER A 293 7.84 7.59 33.70
N ASN A 294 7.17 7.87 34.82
CA ASN A 294 7.17 9.22 35.40
C ASN A 294 8.49 9.50 36.14
N VAL A 295 8.92 10.77 36.17
CA VAL A 295 10.07 11.17 36.99
C VAL A 295 9.69 11.11 38.48
N GLU A 296 10.44 10.34 39.27
CA GLU A 296 10.37 10.34 40.74
C GLU A 296 11.22 11.48 41.29
N LYS A 297 12.51 11.52 40.92
CA LYS A 297 13.49 12.52 41.36
C LYS A 297 14.68 12.66 40.43
N PHE A 298 15.31 13.82 40.47
CA PHE A 298 16.58 14.10 39.79
C PHE A 298 17.77 13.76 40.70
N THR A 299 18.87 13.35 40.08
CA THR A 299 20.21 13.31 40.69
C THR A 299 21.05 14.46 40.13
N GLU A 300 22.30 14.64 40.57
CA GLU A 300 23.15 15.71 40.03
C GLU A 300 23.40 15.60 38.51
N LYS A 301 23.35 14.38 37.94
CA LYS A 301 23.68 14.10 36.53
C LYS A 301 22.64 13.26 35.79
N GLY A 302 21.51 12.94 36.41
CA GLY A 302 20.58 11.94 35.88
C GLY A 302 19.20 11.99 36.54
N VAL A 303 18.39 10.97 36.24
CA VAL A 303 17.00 10.87 36.70
C VAL A 303 16.66 9.44 37.11
N ILE A 304 15.90 9.34 38.21
CA ILE A 304 15.26 8.12 38.69
C ILE A 304 13.77 8.22 38.39
N PHE A 305 13.22 7.17 37.79
CA PHE A 305 11.81 7.07 37.39
C PHE A 305 11.00 6.22 38.38
N ASP A 306 9.67 6.35 38.38
CA ASP A 306 8.77 5.67 39.32
C ASP A 306 8.63 4.15 39.10
N ASP A 307 9.18 3.61 38.01
CA ASP A 307 9.41 2.18 37.80
C ASP A 307 10.74 1.66 38.41
N GLY A 308 11.50 2.52 39.09
CA GLY A 308 12.81 2.21 39.66
C GLY A 308 13.97 2.21 38.66
N SER A 309 13.72 2.42 37.36
CA SER A 309 14.79 2.59 36.38
C SER A 309 15.49 3.94 36.54
N MET A 310 16.76 3.97 36.15
CA MET A 310 17.60 5.17 36.23
C MET A 310 18.25 5.46 34.87
N VAL A 311 18.48 6.73 34.59
CA VAL A 311 19.28 7.20 33.45
C VAL A 311 20.25 8.26 33.93
N ASP A 312 21.53 7.90 34.00
CA ASP A 312 22.64 8.82 34.28
C ASP A 312 23.10 9.58 33.04
N ASN A 313 23.93 10.60 33.26
CA ASN A 313 24.54 11.48 32.26
C ASN A 313 23.50 12.04 31.27
N ILE A 314 22.50 12.74 31.80
CA ILE A 314 21.56 13.56 31.04
C ILE A 314 22.13 14.99 30.99
N ASP A 315 22.36 15.52 29.79
CA ASP A 315 22.85 16.89 29.59
C ASP A 315 21.72 17.93 29.66
N VAL A 316 20.53 17.57 29.15
CA VAL A 316 19.42 18.51 28.91
C VAL A 316 18.07 17.91 29.29
N VAL A 317 17.24 18.72 29.96
CA VAL A 317 15.86 18.41 30.33
C VAL A 317 14.94 19.42 29.64
N VAL A 318 14.03 18.92 28.81
CA VAL A 318 13.02 19.71 28.10
C VAL A 318 11.65 19.42 28.70
N LEU A 319 11.11 20.39 29.44
CA LEU A 319 9.77 20.35 30.00
C LEU A 319 8.74 20.61 28.87
N ALA A 320 7.96 19.59 28.52
CA ALA A 320 6.83 19.64 27.59
C ALA A 320 5.50 19.55 28.35
N THR A 321 5.43 20.28 29.47
CA THR A 321 4.46 20.15 30.56
C THR A 321 3.22 21.03 30.40
N GLY A 322 3.13 21.78 29.30
CA GLY A 322 1.97 22.56 28.89
C GLY A 322 2.05 24.04 29.25
N PHE A 323 0.92 24.72 29.17
CA PHE A 323 0.82 26.15 29.47
C PHE A 323 -0.34 26.40 30.43
N THR A 324 -0.24 27.48 31.18
CA THR A 324 -1.36 28.12 31.87
C THR A 324 -1.71 29.43 31.17
N TYR A 325 -2.78 30.07 31.60
CA TYR A 325 -3.26 31.34 31.06
C TYR A 325 -3.69 32.28 32.19
N SER A 326 -3.50 33.57 31.96
CA SER A 326 -3.89 34.64 32.87
C SER A 326 -4.36 35.85 32.08
N PHE A 327 -5.01 36.80 32.76
CA PHE A 327 -5.45 38.06 32.17
C PHE A 327 -4.84 39.24 32.95
N PRO A 328 -3.51 39.44 32.92
CA PRO A 328 -2.80 40.33 33.85
C PRO A 328 -3.10 41.82 33.64
N PHE A 329 -3.71 42.15 32.50
CA PHE A 329 -4.21 43.49 32.15
C PHE A 329 -5.69 43.70 32.53
N LEU A 330 -6.40 42.69 33.04
CA LEU A 330 -7.76 42.80 33.57
C LEU A 330 -7.76 42.63 35.09
N ASP A 331 -8.78 43.16 35.75
CA ASP A 331 -9.04 42.84 37.15
C ASP A 331 -9.62 41.42 37.29
N ASN A 332 -9.19 40.67 38.30
CA ASN A 332 -9.62 39.29 38.55
C ASN A 332 -11.13 39.18 38.83
N SER A 333 -11.80 40.26 39.22
CA SER A 333 -13.26 40.30 39.38
C SER A 333 -14.04 40.25 38.06
N ILE A 334 -13.40 40.54 36.91
CA ILE A 334 -14.06 40.57 35.60
C ILE A 334 -14.23 39.17 35.01
N ILE A 335 -13.28 38.26 35.27
CA ILE A 335 -13.31 36.87 34.80
C ILE A 335 -12.94 35.96 35.97
N GLU A 336 -13.95 35.34 36.58
CA GLU A 336 -13.76 34.31 37.60
C GLU A 336 -12.98 33.11 37.02
N VAL A 337 -11.87 32.74 37.64
CA VAL A 337 -11.05 31.56 37.28
C VAL A 337 -10.85 30.69 38.52
N ASP A 338 -11.45 29.50 38.53
CA ASP A 338 -11.34 28.52 39.61
C ASP A 338 -10.60 27.28 39.11
N ASN A 339 -9.48 26.92 39.74
CA ASN A 339 -8.68 25.72 39.43
C ASN A 339 -8.38 25.56 37.93
N HIS A 340 -7.92 26.63 37.28
CA HIS A 340 -7.64 26.69 35.83
C HIS A 340 -8.88 26.48 34.93
N PHE A 341 -10.07 26.79 35.44
CA PHE A 341 -11.32 26.81 34.68
C PHE A 341 -11.90 28.23 34.69
N ALA A 342 -11.98 28.87 33.52
CA ALA A 342 -12.52 30.22 33.39
C ALA A 342 -14.04 30.20 33.21
N TYR A 343 -14.76 31.01 34.00
CA TYR A 343 -16.21 31.16 33.93
C TYR A 343 -16.62 32.10 32.79
N LEU A 344 -16.52 31.56 31.56
CA LEU A 344 -16.92 32.21 30.32
C LEU A 344 -18.05 31.42 29.65
N TYR A 345 -19.18 32.07 29.41
CA TYR A 345 -20.28 31.50 28.64
C TYR A 345 -19.80 31.14 27.23
N GLU A 346 -19.93 29.85 26.90
CA GLU A 346 -19.42 29.24 25.67
C GLU A 346 -17.93 29.55 25.40
N LEU A 347 -17.12 29.78 26.44
CA LEU A 347 -15.71 30.22 26.34
C LEU A 347 -15.49 31.61 25.68
N VAL A 348 -16.52 32.47 25.63
CA VAL A 348 -16.43 33.82 25.02
C VAL A 348 -16.75 34.95 26.00
N PHE A 349 -17.90 34.93 26.67
CA PHE A 349 -18.38 36.08 27.44
C PHE A 349 -18.30 35.85 28.95
N PRO A 350 -17.84 36.82 29.76
CA PRO A 350 -17.96 36.77 31.22
C PRO A 350 -19.41 36.50 31.64
N VAL A 351 -19.62 35.57 32.58
CA VAL A 351 -20.98 35.09 32.92
C VAL A 351 -21.87 36.14 33.57
N ASP A 352 -21.31 37.01 34.41
CA ASP A 352 -22.10 37.98 35.20
C ASP A 352 -22.14 39.40 34.59
N MET A 353 -21.48 39.63 33.44
CA MET A 353 -21.41 40.96 32.82
C MET A 353 -22.66 41.26 31.97
N GLU A 354 -23.40 42.30 32.33
CA GLU A 354 -24.58 42.77 31.60
C GLU A 354 -24.64 44.32 31.60
N PRO A 355 -24.73 44.99 30.43
CA PRO A 355 -24.60 44.44 29.09
C PRO A 355 -23.18 43.89 28.83
N SER A 356 -23.09 42.78 28.09
CA SER A 356 -21.80 42.14 27.77
C SER A 356 -21.00 42.97 26.77
N THR A 357 -20.08 43.78 27.30
CA THR A 357 -19.22 44.70 26.53
C THR A 357 -17.77 44.21 26.39
N LEU A 358 -17.48 42.98 26.84
CA LEU A 358 -16.19 42.33 26.72
C LEU A 358 -16.38 40.89 26.25
N ALA A 359 -15.50 40.46 25.34
CA ALA A 359 -15.42 39.10 24.84
C ALA A 359 -13.97 38.60 24.87
N VAL A 360 -13.77 37.32 25.16
CA VAL A 360 -12.49 36.62 25.05
C VAL A 360 -12.56 35.73 23.82
N VAL A 361 -11.58 35.83 22.93
CA VAL A 361 -11.51 35.07 21.68
C VAL A 361 -10.18 34.33 21.66
N GLY A 362 -10.20 32.99 21.56
CA GLY A 362 -8.98 32.16 21.63
C GLY A 362 -8.75 31.37 22.92
N LEU A 363 -9.63 31.47 23.93
CA LEU A 363 -9.54 30.65 25.15
C LEU A 363 -10.24 29.29 24.97
N VAL A 364 -9.77 28.49 24.00
CA VAL A 364 -10.43 27.24 23.59
C VAL A 364 -9.41 26.24 23.06
N GLN A 365 -9.64 24.95 23.32
CA GLN A 365 -8.80 23.84 22.85
C GLN A 365 -9.66 22.75 22.16
N PRO A 366 -9.79 22.76 20.83
CA PRO A 366 -10.57 21.75 20.11
C PRO A 366 -9.79 20.45 19.86
N PHE A 367 -10.51 19.36 19.67
CA PHE A 367 -10.05 18.29 18.77
C PHE A 367 -10.42 18.70 17.33
N GLY A 368 -9.56 19.51 16.71
CA GLY A 368 -9.79 20.17 15.42
C GLY A 368 -8.91 21.42 15.28
N SER A 369 -9.24 22.31 14.35
CA SER A 369 -8.48 23.56 14.17
C SER A 369 -9.01 24.71 15.03
N LEU A 370 -8.13 25.65 15.35
CA LEU A 370 -8.46 26.87 16.07
C LEU A 370 -9.07 27.94 15.16
N ALA A 371 -8.45 28.27 14.02
CA ALA A 371 -8.82 29.43 13.19
C ALA A 371 -10.34 29.61 12.93
N PRO A 372 -11.10 28.60 12.47
CA PRO A 372 -12.55 28.77 12.25
C PRO A 372 -13.36 28.90 13.55
N ILE A 373 -12.87 28.35 14.66
CA ILE A 373 -13.46 28.53 15.98
C ILE A 373 -13.26 29.97 16.45
N LEU A 374 -12.05 30.51 16.31
CA LEU A 374 -11.75 31.89 16.73
C LEU A 374 -12.54 32.90 15.89
N GLU A 375 -12.75 32.58 14.60
CA GLU A 375 -13.60 33.36 13.71
C GLU A 375 -15.08 33.31 14.10
N ILE A 376 -15.67 32.14 14.39
CA ILE A 376 -17.08 32.09 14.80
C ILE A 376 -17.30 32.77 16.16
N GLN A 377 -16.34 32.68 17.08
CA GLN A 377 -16.31 33.44 18.33
C GLN A 377 -16.30 34.96 18.05
N ALA A 378 -15.41 35.44 17.18
CA ALA A 378 -15.32 36.85 16.79
C ALA A 378 -16.59 37.37 16.09
N ARG A 379 -17.16 36.59 15.16
CA ARG A 379 -18.45 36.91 14.49
C ARG A 379 -19.56 37.10 15.51
N TRP A 380 -19.70 36.15 16.44
CA TRP A 380 -20.73 36.20 17.47
C TRP A 380 -20.52 37.35 18.46
N ALA A 381 -19.27 37.61 18.87
CA ALA A 381 -18.93 38.77 19.70
C ALA A 381 -19.31 40.10 19.02
N SER A 382 -18.96 40.27 17.74
CA SER A 382 -19.27 41.47 16.97
C SER A 382 -20.80 41.68 16.84
N MET A 383 -21.56 40.60 16.56
CA MET A 383 -23.02 40.66 16.48
C MET A 383 -23.72 40.91 17.82
N VAL A 384 -23.13 40.49 18.95
CA VAL A 384 -23.64 40.84 20.28
C VAL A 384 -23.38 42.31 20.58
N PHE A 385 -22.19 42.83 20.27
CA PHE A 385 -21.84 44.24 20.45
C PHE A 385 -22.69 45.18 19.57
N SER A 386 -23.11 44.74 18.38
CA SER A 386 -23.99 45.52 17.50
C SER A 386 -25.48 45.41 17.86
N GLY A 387 -25.84 44.52 18.80
CA GLY A 387 -27.21 44.25 19.21
C GLY A 387 -28.00 43.35 18.24
N LYS A 388 -27.36 42.80 17.19
CA LYS A 388 -27.98 41.85 16.25
C LYS A 388 -28.15 40.45 16.84
N CYS A 389 -27.45 40.12 17.92
CA CYS A 389 -27.57 38.87 18.66
C CYS A 389 -27.68 39.17 20.16
N THR A 390 -28.60 38.50 20.87
CA THR A 390 -28.75 38.65 22.32
C THR A 390 -28.12 37.47 23.07
N LEU A 391 -27.66 37.72 24.29
CA LEU A 391 -27.21 36.68 25.21
C LEU A 391 -28.34 36.32 26.19
N PRO A 392 -28.36 35.07 26.70
CA PRO A 392 -29.25 34.73 27.80
C PRO A 392 -28.80 35.37 29.11
N SER A 393 -29.68 35.37 30.11
CA SER A 393 -29.43 35.99 31.42
C SER A 393 -28.18 35.41 32.12
N PRO A 394 -27.53 36.17 33.03
CA PRO A 394 -26.38 35.69 33.82
C PRO A 394 -26.60 34.33 34.48
N THR A 395 -27.78 34.10 35.05
CA THR A 395 -28.16 32.83 35.68
C THR A 395 -28.10 31.65 34.71
N GLU A 396 -28.65 31.82 33.50
CA GLU A 396 -28.65 30.79 32.45
C GLU A 396 -27.24 30.57 31.88
N ARG A 397 -26.46 31.66 31.72
CA ARG A 397 -25.04 31.58 31.34
C ARG A 397 -24.23 30.76 32.34
N ARG A 398 -24.41 31.03 33.64
CA ARG A 398 -23.72 30.31 34.74
C ARG A 398 -24.16 28.84 34.81
N ARG A 399 -25.45 28.53 34.58
CA ARG A 399 -25.96 27.14 34.46
C ARG A 399 -25.23 26.36 33.36
N VAL A 400 -25.17 26.90 32.13
CA VAL A 400 -24.51 26.24 30.99
C VAL A 400 -23.01 26.03 31.23
N VAL A 401 -22.34 26.98 31.88
CA VAL A 401 -20.91 26.87 32.23
C VAL A 401 -20.67 25.76 33.27
N GLU A 402 -21.52 25.62 34.28
CA GLU A 402 -21.37 24.56 35.28
C GLU A 402 -21.75 23.17 34.72
N GLU A 403 -22.76 23.08 33.86
CA GLU A 403 -23.07 21.84 33.12
C GLU A 403 -21.88 21.38 32.25
N ARG A 404 -21.20 22.32 31.57
CA ARG A 404 -19.95 22.05 30.87
C ARG A 404 -18.85 21.59 31.83
N ARG A 405 -18.72 22.21 33.01
CA ARG A 405 -17.73 21.84 34.04
C ARG A 405 -17.92 20.40 34.52
N GLN A 406 -19.16 20.02 34.83
CA GLN A 406 -19.54 18.67 35.24
C GLN A 406 -19.34 17.64 34.11
N PHE A 407 -19.72 17.99 32.87
CA PHE A 407 -19.50 17.14 31.71
C PHE A 407 -18.00 16.83 31.50
N LEU A 408 -17.13 17.84 31.60
CA LEU A 408 -15.68 17.66 31.43
C LEU A 408 -15.08 16.79 32.55
N LYS A 409 -15.45 17.02 33.81
CA LYS A 409 -15.05 16.20 34.97
C LYS A 409 -15.44 14.72 34.78
N LYS A 410 -16.59 14.44 34.15
CA LYS A 410 -17.05 13.08 33.83
C LYS A 410 -16.38 12.47 32.59
N LYS A 411 -15.95 13.29 31.63
CA LYS A 411 -15.46 12.85 30.32
C LYS A 411 -13.95 12.63 30.27
N TYR A 412 -13.16 13.47 30.92
CA TYR A 412 -11.69 13.48 30.82
C TYR A 412 -11.01 13.16 32.16
N VAL A 413 -9.77 12.67 32.11
CA VAL A 413 -8.96 12.46 33.33
C VAL A 413 -8.64 13.80 33.99
N ASP A 414 -8.68 13.83 35.32
CA ASP A 414 -8.46 15.08 36.05
C ASP A 414 -7.07 15.68 35.76
N SER A 415 -7.11 16.93 35.29
CA SER A 415 -5.99 17.69 34.70
C SER A 415 -6.47 19.07 34.20
N PRO A 416 -5.81 20.18 34.58
CA PRO A 416 -6.07 21.54 34.06
C PRO A 416 -6.16 21.62 32.52
N ARG A 417 -5.36 20.81 31.81
CA ARG A 417 -5.31 20.76 30.33
C ARG A 417 -6.67 20.59 29.63
N TYR A 418 -7.69 20.02 30.28
CA TYR A 418 -8.98 19.77 29.63
C TYR A 418 -10.06 20.82 29.93
N SER A 419 -9.77 21.86 30.73
CA SER A 419 -10.74 22.91 31.06
C SER A 419 -11.24 23.66 29.80
N LEU A 420 -10.38 23.83 28.80
CA LEU A 420 -10.67 24.49 27.52
C LEU A 420 -11.19 23.53 26.44
N GLN A 421 -11.35 22.24 26.74
CA GLN A 421 -11.63 21.23 25.71
C GLN A 421 -13.01 21.40 25.07
N VAL A 422 -13.09 21.33 23.73
CA VAL A 422 -14.34 21.31 22.95
C VAL A 422 -14.31 20.28 21.82
N PHE A 423 -15.50 19.90 21.33
CA PHE A 423 -15.68 19.11 20.10
C PHE A 423 -15.93 20.03 18.91
N PHE A 424 -15.10 19.94 17.88
CA PHE A 424 -15.02 20.92 16.78
C PHE A 424 -16.35 21.22 16.09
N ILE A 425 -17.00 20.22 15.48
CA ILE A 425 -18.26 20.43 14.73
C ILE A 425 -19.38 20.89 15.67
N ALA A 426 -19.54 20.22 16.83
CA ALA A 426 -20.60 20.55 17.78
C ALA A 426 -20.48 21.99 18.29
N TYR A 427 -19.28 22.47 18.61
CA TYR A 427 -19.06 23.84 19.09
C TYR A 427 -19.31 24.89 17.98
N LEU A 428 -18.83 24.64 16.76
CA LEU A 428 -19.10 25.50 15.61
C LEU A 428 -20.60 25.55 15.29
N ASP A 429 -21.30 24.42 15.36
CA ASP A 429 -22.76 24.33 15.21
C ASP A 429 -23.51 25.07 16.35
N THR A 430 -23.03 24.99 17.60
CA THR A 430 -23.64 25.70 18.73
C THR A 430 -23.57 27.21 18.53
N ILE A 431 -22.41 27.78 18.21
CA ILE A 431 -22.29 29.23 17.99
C ILE A 431 -22.99 29.66 16.70
N SER A 432 -22.80 28.95 15.59
CA SER A 432 -23.46 29.28 14.31
C SER A 432 -24.99 29.19 14.39
N SER A 433 -25.55 28.39 15.29
CA SER A 433 -27.00 28.40 15.57
C SER A 433 -27.45 29.71 16.22
N LYS A 434 -26.68 30.25 17.19
CA LYS A 434 -26.99 31.50 17.90
C LYS A 434 -26.95 32.73 16.96
N ILE A 435 -26.13 32.69 15.91
CA ILE A 435 -26.05 33.74 14.88
C ILE A 435 -26.79 33.39 13.57
N GLY A 436 -27.53 32.28 13.52
CA GLY A 436 -28.37 31.91 12.38
C GLY A 436 -27.63 31.46 11.10
N CYS A 437 -26.35 31.10 11.17
CA CYS A 437 -25.54 30.64 10.03
C CYS A 437 -25.17 29.14 10.06
N LYS A 438 -25.83 28.33 10.90
CA LYS A 438 -25.69 26.87 10.89
C LYS A 438 -26.28 26.29 9.59
N PRO A 439 -25.53 25.44 8.83
CA PRO A 439 -26.03 24.88 7.58
C PRO A 439 -27.27 24.00 7.81
N ASN A 440 -28.36 24.29 7.10
CA ASN A 440 -29.61 23.54 7.24
C ASN A 440 -29.57 22.24 6.40
N LEU A 441 -29.17 21.13 7.03
CA LEU A 441 -29.06 19.83 6.37
C LEU A 441 -30.40 19.33 5.80
N LEU A 442 -31.54 19.58 6.47
CA LEU A 442 -32.84 19.11 5.97
C LEU A 442 -33.25 19.85 4.69
N LYS A 443 -33.03 21.18 4.65
CA LYS A 443 -33.17 22.00 3.43
C LYS A 443 -32.32 21.41 2.31
N TYR A 444 -31.01 21.24 2.52
CA TYR A 444 -30.13 20.74 1.47
C TYR A 444 -30.44 19.30 1.03
N PHE A 445 -30.94 18.43 1.91
CA PHE A 445 -31.37 17.08 1.53
C PHE A 445 -32.44 17.11 0.42
N PHE A 446 -33.36 18.07 0.45
CA PHE A 446 -34.40 18.22 -0.57
C PHE A 446 -34.01 19.17 -1.72
N THR A 447 -33.24 20.24 -1.47
CA THR A 447 -32.94 21.25 -2.49
C THR A 447 -31.63 21.04 -3.24
N ASP A 448 -30.63 20.40 -2.62
CA ASP A 448 -29.33 20.10 -3.24
C ASP A 448 -28.70 18.84 -2.62
N PRO A 449 -29.16 17.63 -3.02
CA PRO A 449 -28.69 16.37 -2.45
C PRO A 449 -27.17 16.17 -2.58
N LYS A 450 -26.55 16.75 -3.61
CA LYS A 450 -25.10 16.68 -3.84
C LYS A 450 -24.33 17.50 -2.80
N LEU A 451 -24.77 18.73 -2.51
CA LEU A 451 -24.21 19.52 -1.43
C LEU A 451 -24.49 18.86 -0.08
N TRP A 452 -25.71 18.36 0.16
CA TRP A 452 -26.05 17.63 1.39
C TRP A 452 -25.12 16.44 1.66
N TYR A 453 -24.84 15.62 0.64
CA TYR A 453 -23.93 14.48 0.76
C TYR A 453 -22.53 14.95 1.18
N LYS A 454 -21.99 16.02 0.58
CA LYS A 454 -20.70 16.62 0.97
C LYS A 454 -20.73 17.21 2.39
N LEU A 455 -21.84 17.78 2.83
CA LEU A 455 -22.00 18.30 4.20
C LEU A 455 -22.05 17.18 5.25
N TYR A 456 -22.69 16.05 4.93
CA TYR A 456 -22.93 14.98 5.90
C TYR A 456 -21.79 13.95 5.97
N PHE A 457 -21.35 13.43 4.82
CA PHE A 457 -20.30 12.41 4.72
C PHE A 457 -18.91 12.99 4.47
N GLY A 458 -18.82 14.18 3.88
CA GLY A 458 -17.55 14.87 3.65
C GLY A 458 -17.00 15.59 4.89
N PRO A 459 -15.75 16.09 4.82
CA PRO A 459 -15.12 16.82 5.90
C PRO A 459 -15.86 18.12 6.24
N ALA A 460 -15.98 18.43 7.53
CA ALA A 460 -16.65 19.60 8.08
C ALA A 460 -15.79 20.86 7.95
N THR A 461 -15.49 21.26 6.72
CA THR A 461 -14.62 22.41 6.42
C THR A 461 -15.28 23.76 6.77
N PRO A 462 -14.50 24.77 7.20
CA PRO A 462 -15.01 26.07 7.64
C PRO A 462 -16.06 26.77 6.74
N PRO A 463 -15.99 26.72 5.39
CA PRO A 463 -16.99 27.39 4.56
C PRO A 463 -18.42 26.87 4.70
N GLN A 464 -18.65 25.72 5.36
CA GLN A 464 -20.01 25.24 5.66
C GLN A 464 -20.82 26.25 6.51
N TRP A 465 -20.18 27.01 7.39
CA TRP A 465 -20.81 28.04 8.24
C TRP A 465 -20.84 29.44 7.57
N ARG A 466 -20.74 29.47 6.24
CA ARG A 466 -20.94 30.63 5.36
C ARG A 466 -21.94 30.34 4.21
N LEU A 467 -22.64 29.20 4.24
CA LEU A 467 -23.64 28.82 3.23
C LEU A 467 -25.00 29.52 3.41
N ASP A 468 -25.44 29.64 4.65
CA ASP A 468 -26.71 30.23 5.09
C ASP A 468 -26.43 31.38 6.08
N GLY A 469 -27.38 32.30 6.24
CA GLY A 469 -27.38 33.27 7.34
C GLY A 469 -26.45 34.49 7.21
N PRO A 470 -26.27 35.26 8.31
CA PRO A 470 -25.45 36.46 8.36
C PRO A 470 -23.98 36.20 7.98
N GLY A 471 -23.45 37.04 7.08
CA GLY A 471 -22.11 36.89 6.54
C GLY A 471 -21.96 35.74 5.54
N LYS A 472 -23.05 35.27 4.90
CA LYS A 472 -22.99 34.31 3.78
C LYS A 472 -21.93 34.73 2.74
N TRP A 473 -21.16 33.75 2.26
CA TRP A 473 -20.14 33.95 1.24
C TRP A 473 -20.48 33.13 -0.02
N ASP A 474 -20.62 33.76 -1.18
CA ASP A 474 -21.01 33.05 -2.40
C ASP A 474 -19.96 32.04 -2.90
N GLY A 475 -18.69 32.22 -2.51
CA GLY A 475 -17.63 31.24 -2.75
C GLY A 475 -17.75 29.96 -1.90
N ALA A 476 -18.56 29.94 -0.83
CA ALA A 476 -18.60 28.87 0.16
C ALA A 476 -18.89 27.49 -0.45
N ARG A 477 -19.91 27.41 -1.31
CA ARG A 477 -20.25 26.17 -2.04
C ARG A 477 -19.06 25.67 -2.86
N LYS A 478 -18.43 26.56 -3.62
CA LYS A 478 -17.30 26.23 -4.52
C LYS A 478 -16.08 25.78 -3.73
N ALA A 479 -15.84 26.36 -2.54
CA ALA A 479 -14.79 25.92 -1.63
C ALA A 479 -15.07 24.49 -1.11
N ILE A 480 -16.28 24.21 -0.61
CA ILE A 480 -16.69 22.85 -0.16
C ILE A 480 -16.59 21.83 -1.31
N GLU A 481 -16.98 22.22 -2.52
CA GLU A 481 -16.90 21.34 -3.68
C GLU A 481 -15.45 21.02 -4.08
N LYS A 482 -14.51 21.96 -3.86
CA LYS A 482 -13.07 21.86 -4.21
C LYS A 482 -12.15 21.29 -3.13
N VAL A 483 -12.61 21.01 -1.92
CA VAL A 483 -11.79 20.48 -0.80
C VAL A 483 -10.86 19.35 -1.26
N GLU A 484 -11.39 18.38 -2.00
CA GLU A 484 -10.65 17.24 -2.52
C GLU A 484 -9.57 17.64 -3.56
N GLU A 485 -9.93 18.49 -4.52
CA GLU A 485 -9.00 19.05 -5.51
C GLU A 485 -7.84 19.78 -4.81
N ASN A 486 -8.15 20.68 -3.88
CA ASN A 486 -7.17 21.48 -3.14
C ASN A 486 -6.27 20.64 -2.24
N THR A 487 -6.82 19.59 -1.60
CA THR A 487 -6.09 18.65 -0.75
C THR A 487 -5.05 17.88 -1.55
N TYR A 488 -5.40 17.41 -2.75
CA TYR A 488 -4.46 16.66 -3.58
C TYR A 488 -3.55 17.55 -4.43
N TYR A 489 -3.90 18.82 -4.68
CA TYR A 489 -3.12 19.75 -5.50
C TYR A 489 -1.63 19.83 -5.12
N PRO A 490 -1.22 20.08 -3.86
CA PRO A 490 0.21 20.19 -3.49
C PRO A 490 0.92 18.83 -3.47
N MET A 491 0.19 17.71 -3.54
CA MET A 491 0.74 16.35 -3.53
C MET A 491 0.82 15.73 -4.93
N LYS A 492 0.01 16.21 -5.89
CA LYS A 492 0.01 15.79 -7.30
C LYS A 492 0.99 16.67 -8.11
N THR A 493 2.23 16.82 -7.62
CA THR A 493 3.29 17.63 -8.27
C THR A 493 3.74 17.08 -9.62
N ARG A 494 3.42 15.81 -9.89
CA ARG A 494 3.35 15.25 -11.22
C ARG A 494 2.04 14.53 -11.45
N GLN A 495 1.80 14.21 -12.72
CA GLN A 495 0.78 13.24 -13.08
C GLN A 495 1.30 11.80 -12.86
N SER A 496 0.57 11.00 -12.09
CA SER A 496 0.75 9.55 -11.89
C SER A 496 -0.55 8.79 -12.22
N GLY A 497 -0.48 7.50 -12.61
CA GLY A 497 -1.58 6.81 -13.30
C GLY A 497 -2.21 5.61 -12.56
N ALA A 498 -3.28 5.85 -11.79
CA ALA A 498 -4.29 4.87 -11.36
C ALA A 498 -5.56 5.61 -10.83
N GLY A 499 -6.70 4.92 -10.67
CA GLY A 499 -7.98 5.50 -10.21
C GLY A 499 -8.62 4.77 -9.01
N GLU A 500 -9.55 5.44 -8.32
CA GLU A 500 -10.08 5.13 -6.97
C GLU A 500 -11.16 4.01 -6.88
N LEU A 501 -11.48 3.52 -5.66
CA LEU A 501 -12.31 2.32 -5.37
C LEU A 501 -13.09 2.38 -4.02
N GLU A 502 -14.19 1.61 -3.91
CA GLU A 502 -15.13 1.45 -2.77
C GLU A 502 -15.73 0.00 -2.69
N GLY A 503 -16.50 -0.49 -1.69
CA GLY A 503 -17.09 0.16 -0.49
C GLY A 503 -17.92 -0.71 0.51
N LEU A 504 -17.60 -2.01 0.72
CA LEU A 504 -17.88 -2.84 1.94
C LEU A 504 -19.27 -2.79 2.70
N TYR A 505 -20.06 -3.89 2.71
CA TYR A 505 -20.99 -4.35 3.81
C TYR A 505 -21.80 -5.62 3.41
N ASP A 506 -21.52 -6.87 3.88
CA ASP A 506 -22.49 -8.04 3.77
C ASP A 506 -22.13 -9.41 4.49
N GLY A 507 -21.66 -9.43 5.74
CA GLY A 507 -20.92 -10.61 6.27
C GLY A 507 -21.68 -11.82 6.87
N TRP A 508 -22.80 -11.63 7.57
CA TRP A 508 -23.13 -12.50 8.73
C TRP A 508 -23.93 -13.79 8.46
N ILE A 509 -24.74 -13.84 7.40
CA ILE A 509 -25.75 -14.90 7.18
C ILE A 509 -25.14 -16.28 6.81
N LYS A 510 -23.87 -16.32 6.38
CA LYS A 510 -23.23 -17.54 5.83
C LYS A 510 -22.79 -18.58 6.88
N TRP A 511 -22.71 -18.20 8.15
CA TRP A 511 -22.07 -19.04 9.18
C TRP A 511 -22.90 -20.29 9.55
N LEU A 512 -24.22 -20.16 9.67
CA LEU A 512 -25.09 -21.20 10.26
C LEU A 512 -25.23 -22.48 9.41
N LYS A 513 -25.04 -22.40 8.08
CA LYS A 513 -25.31 -23.52 7.15
C LYS A 513 -24.23 -24.61 7.09
N ARG A 514 -23.06 -24.41 7.71
CA ARG A 514 -21.89 -25.31 7.55
C ARG A 514 -21.77 -26.45 8.57
N PHE A 515 -22.53 -26.42 9.66
CA PHE A 515 -22.32 -27.33 10.80
C PHE A 515 -22.81 -28.77 10.59
N ILE A 516 -23.84 -28.99 9.75
CA ILE A 516 -24.60 -30.25 9.72
C ILE A 516 -23.98 -31.35 8.81
N MET A 517 -23.00 -31.02 7.96
CA MET A 517 -22.61 -31.86 6.81
C MET A 517 -21.39 -32.79 7.04
N PHE A 518 -20.87 -32.90 8.27
CA PHE A 518 -19.49 -33.33 8.53
C PHE A 518 -19.23 -34.85 8.71
N ILE A 519 -20.25 -35.70 8.88
CA ILE A 519 -20.08 -36.96 9.64
C ILE A 519 -19.86 -38.27 8.81
N LEU A 520 -19.91 -38.30 7.47
CA LEU A 520 -20.22 -39.56 6.74
C LEU A 520 -19.37 -40.04 5.52
N MET A 521 -18.04 -39.82 5.43
CA MET A 521 -17.21 -40.48 4.36
C MET A 521 -15.78 -40.89 4.76
N THR A 522 -15.37 -42.10 4.33
CA THR A 522 -13.98 -42.62 4.35
C THR A 522 -13.14 -42.04 3.20
N LYS A 523 -11.85 -41.79 3.42
CA LYS A 523 -10.96 -41.06 2.50
C LYS A 523 -10.14 -41.97 1.57
N LYS A 524 -9.85 -41.52 0.35
CA LYS A 524 -8.93 -42.18 -0.60
C LYS A 524 -7.47 -41.83 -0.32
N LYS A 525 -6.54 -42.75 -0.55
CA LYS A 525 -5.09 -42.60 -0.29
C LYS A 525 -4.31 -42.31 -1.59
N VAL A 526 -3.54 -41.23 -1.63
CA VAL A 526 -2.87 -40.73 -2.85
C VAL A 526 -1.34 -40.65 -2.68
N CYS A 527 -0.58 -41.25 -3.60
CA CYS A 527 0.88 -41.09 -3.64
C CYS A 527 1.26 -39.81 -4.41
N VAL A 528 2.20 -39.02 -3.88
CA VAL A 528 2.76 -37.84 -4.57
C VAL A 528 4.29 -37.96 -4.68
N ILE A 529 4.82 -37.96 -5.90
CA ILE A 529 6.24 -38.27 -6.16
C ILE A 529 7.04 -36.98 -6.35
N GLY A 530 7.83 -36.62 -5.34
CA GLY A 530 8.61 -35.38 -5.26
C GLY A 530 7.85 -34.24 -4.57
N ALA A 531 8.53 -33.49 -3.71
CA ALA A 531 8.05 -32.32 -2.95
C ALA A 531 8.55 -30.98 -3.52
N GLY A 532 8.75 -30.92 -4.83
CA GLY A 532 8.92 -29.67 -5.58
C GLY A 532 7.62 -28.87 -5.70
N VAL A 533 7.63 -27.84 -6.55
CA VAL A 533 6.48 -26.93 -6.77
C VAL A 533 5.18 -27.68 -7.12
N ALA A 534 5.29 -28.72 -7.96
CA ALA A 534 4.16 -29.59 -8.31
C ALA A 534 3.70 -30.47 -7.12
N GLY A 535 4.65 -31.01 -6.36
CA GLY A 535 4.39 -31.87 -5.21
C GLY A 535 3.61 -31.19 -4.10
N LEU A 536 4.05 -29.99 -3.69
CA LEU A 536 3.37 -29.21 -2.65
C LEU A 536 1.91 -28.89 -3.03
N ALA A 537 1.67 -28.51 -4.28
CA ALA A 537 0.32 -28.31 -4.79
C ALA A 537 -0.48 -29.63 -4.85
N GLY A 538 0.15 -30.75 -5.22
CA GLY A 538 -0.46 -32.09 -5.23
C GLY A 538 -0.97 -32.52 -3.84
N ILE A 539 -0.15 -32.34 -2.80
CA ILE A 539 -0.54 -32.60 -1.41
C ILE A 539 -1.72 -31.69 -1.02
N LYS A 540 -1.56 -30.38 -1.19
CA LYS A 540 -2.55 -29.36 -0.79
C LYS A 540 -3.90 -29.58 -1.47
N ASN A 541 -3.90 -29.81 -2.78
CA ASN A 541 -5.14 -30.00 -3.54
C ASN A 541 -5.77 -31.38 -3.30
N SER A 542 -5.00 -32.39 -2.89
CA SER A 542 -5.55 -33.66 -2.40
C SER A 542 -6.26 -33.49 -1.05
N LEU A 543 -5.74 -32.63 -0.17
CA LEU A 543 -6.39 -32.28 1.11
C LEU A 543 -7.65 -31.43 0.90
N ASP A 544 -7.63 -30.45 -0.03
CA ASP A 544 -8.80 -29.65 -0.41
C ASP A 544 -9.98 -30.55 -0.88
N GLU A 545 -9.68 -31.67 -1.54
CA GLU A 545 -10.65 -32.67 -2.03
C GLU A 545 -10.93 -33.82 -1.03
N GLY A 546 -10.46 -33.72 0.21
CA GLY A 546 -10.77 -34.65 1.30
C GLY A 546 -10.02 -35.99 1.26
N MET A 547 -8.96 -36.12 0.46
CA MET A 547 -8.14 -37.32 0.35
C MET A 547 -6.98 -37.34 1.37
N GLU A 548 -6.26 -38.46 1.45
CA GLU A 548 -5.10 -38.68 2.30
C GLU A 548 -3.82 -38.81 1.44
N PRO A 549 -3.07 -37.71 1.22
CA PRO A 549 -1.83 -37.76 0.46
C PRO A 549 -0.65 -38.30 1.28
N VAL A 550 0.22 -39.08 0.65
CA VAL A 550 1.57 -39.41 1.12
C VAL A 550 2.55 -39.03 0.03
N CYS A 551 3.42 -38.08 0.31
CA CYS A 551 4.45 -37.61 -0.59
C CYS A 551 5.80 -38.28 -0.25
N PHE A 552 6.55 -38.66 -1.28
CA PHE A 552 7.91 -39.19 -1.15
C PHE A 552 8.88 -38.21 -1.81
N GLU A 553 9.87 -37.74 -1.06
CA GLU A 553 10.93 -36.84 -1.54
C GLU A 553 12.29 -37.51 -1.27
N LYS A 554 13.16 -37.55 -2.30
CA LYS A 554 14.51 -38.13 -2.19
C LYS A 554 15.46 -37.23 -1.41
N ASP A 555 15.26 -35.92 -1.49
CA ASP A 555 15.98 -34.94 -0.69
C ASP A 555 15.45 -34.84 0.75
N ASP A 556 16.13 -34.07 1.59
CA ASP A 556 15.74 -33.81 2.98
C ASP A 556 15.00 -32.49 3.21
N GLU A 557 14.70 -31.76 2.14
CA GLU A 557 13.96 -30.50 2.18
C GLU A 557 13.09 -30.30 0.92
N VAL A 558 12.01 -29.53 1.07
CA VAL A 558 11.09 -29.18 -0.02
C VAL A 558 11.71 -28.22 -1.05
N GLY A 559 11.17 -28.24 -2.27
CA GLY A 559 11.46 -27.24 -3.31
C GLY A 559 12.05 -27.80 -4.61
N GLY A 560 12.58 -29.04 -4.59
CA GLY A 560 13.14 -29.70 -5.77
C GLY A 560 14.24 -28.86 -6.44
N LEU A 561 14.05 -28.49 -7.72
CA LEU A 561 14.96 -27.61 -8.48
C LEU A 561 15.38 -26.32 -7.74
N TRP A 562 14.52 -25.76 -6.88
CA TRP A 562 14.79 -24.55 -6.12
C TRP A 562 15.52 -24.78 -4.80
N ASN A 563 15.77 -26.04 -4.44
CA ASN A 563 16.67 -26.42 -3.35
C ASN A 563 18.13 -26.42 -3.87
N TYR A 564 18.73 -25.22 -3.98
CA TYR A 564 20.12 -25.09 -4.44
C TYR A 564 21.09 -25.95 -3.60
N LYS A 565 22.00 -26.63 -4.32
CA LYS A 565 23.12 -27.42 -3.79
C LYS A 565 24.39 -26.90 -4.47
N ASP A 566 25.50 -26.81 -3.74
CA ASP A 566 26.78 -26.34 -4.29
C ASP A 566 27.34 -27.29 -5.37
N GLU A 567 27.05 -28.59 -5.28
CA GLU A 567 27.43 -29.61 -6.27
C GLU A 567 26.22 -30.04 -7.12
N SER A 568 26.47 -30.50 -8.35
CA SER A 568 25.48 -31.20 -9.18
C SER A 568 25.63 -32.72 -9.00
N LYS A 569 24.53 -33.46 -9.18
CA LYS A 569 24.53 -34.93 -9.20
C LYS A 569 23.73 -35.41 -10.40
N GLU A 570 24.16 -36.50 -11.01
CA GLU A 570 23.46 -37.08 -12.15
C GLU A 570 22.03 -37.51 -11.75
N GLY A 571 21.02 -37.11 -12.53
CA GLY A 571 19.61 -37.37 -12.23
C GLY A 571 18.99 -36.52 -11.10
N ASP A 572 19.74 -35.58 -10.51
CA ASP A 572 19.19 -34.50 -9.70
C ASP A 572 18.88 -33.27 -10.57
N PRO A 573 17.83 -32.49 -10.27
CA PRO A 573 17.69 -31.16 -10.85
C PRO A 573 18.74 -30.21 -10.26
N SER A 574 19.35 -29.36 -11.09
CA SER A 574 20.40 -28.42 -10.67
C SER A 574 20.17 -27.00 -11.21
N ILE A 575 20.54 -26.01 -10.41
CA ILE A 575 20.58 -24.58 -10.76
C ILE A 575 21.89 -23.94 -10.29
N TYR A 576 22.26 -22.82 -10.91
CA TYR A 576 23.36 -21.95 -10.55
C TYR A 576 22.96 -20.91 -9.49
N ASN A 577 23.95 -20.40 -8.74
CA ASN A 577 23.75 -19.59 -7.54
C ASN A 577 23.06 -18.23 -7.80
N SER A 578 23.29 -17.61 -8.97
CA SER A 578 22.65 -16.37 -9.38
C SER A 578 21.24 -16.55 -9.95
N CYS A 579 20.77 -17.80 -10.11
CA CYS A 579 19.48 -18.09 -10.72
C CYS A 579 18.33 -17.36 -10.01
N SER A 580 17.52 -16.65 -10.81
CA SER A 580 16.37 -15.86 -10.36
C SER A 580 15.18 -16.14 -11.27
N ILE A 581 13.96 -16.10 -10.72
CA ILE A 581 12.75 -16.26 -11.53
C ILE A 581 12.70 -15.20 -12.63
N ASN A 582 12.27 -15.63 -13.82
CA ASN A 582 12.15 -14.81 -15.02
C ASN A 582 10.71 -14.32 -15.28
N THR A 583 9.78 -14.70 -14.39
CA THR A 583 8.40 -14.22 -14.30
C THR A 583 8.24 -13.47 -12.98
N SER A 584 7.32 -12.51 -12.93
CA SER A 584 7.12 -11.65 -11.78
C SER A 584 6.41 -12.38 -10.64
N LYS A 585 6.67 -11.96 -9.39
CA LYS A 585 6.11 -12.60 -8.19
C LYS A 585 4.58 -12.69 -8.21
N GLU A 586 3.88 -11.65 -8.65
CA GLU A 586 2.41 -11.64 -8.67
C GLU A 586 1.83 -12.54 -9.77
N MET A 587 2.63 -12.93 -10.77
CA MET A 587 2.28 -13.95 -11.77
C MET A 587 2.73 -15.37 -11.37
N THR A 588 3.65 -15.49 -10.41
CA THR A 588 4.36 -16.74 -10.04
C THR A 588 3.85 -17.38 -8.74
N CYS A 589 2.93 -16.75 -8.01
CA CYS A 589 2.37 -17.32 -6.79
C CYS A 589 1.39 -18.48 -7.05
N TYR A 590 1.16 -19.31 -6.03
CA TYR A 590 -0.03 -20.13 -5.93
C TYR A 590 -1.27 -19.25 -5.74
N SER A 591 -2.39 -19.65 -6.33
CA SER A 591 -3.60 -18.84 -6.45
C SER A 591 -4.29 -18.49 -5.12
N ASP A 592 -4.08 -19.25 -4.06
CA ASP A 592 -4.57 -18.94 -2.71
C ASP A 592 -3.47 -18.54 -1.71
N PHE A 593 -2.24 -18.30 -2.19
CA PHE A 593 -1.11 -17.88 -1.34
C PHE A 593 -0.17 -16.92 -2.08
N PRO A 594 -0.52 -15.62 -2.20
CA PRO A 594 0.36 -14.62 -2.81
C PRO A 594 1.72 -14.54 -2.12
N ILE A 595 2.76 -14.23 -2.90
CA ILE A 595 4.12 -14.01 -2.39
C ILE A 595 4.12 -12.77 -1.46
N PRO A 596 4.90 -12.76 -0.36
CA PRO A 596 5.01 -11.60 0.52
C PRO A 596 5.35 -10.31 -0.23
N LYS A 597 4.75 -9.18 0.18
CA LYS A 597 4.93 -7.90 -0.53
C LYS A 597 6.38 -7.40 -0.43
N GLU A 598 7.08 -7.78 0.63
CA GLU A 598 8.48 -7.49 0.92
C GLU A 598 9.44 -8.19 -0.06
N PHE A 599 9.03 -9.31 -0.67
CA PHE A 599 9.90 -10.05 -1.59
C PHE A 599 10.03 -9.30 -2.94
N PRO A 600 11.21 -9.34 -3.60
CA PRO A 600 11.44 -8.64 -4.86
C PRO A 600 10.59 -9.24 -6.00
N ASN A 601 10.25 -8.43 -7.00
CA ASN A 601 9.41 -8.88 -8.13
C ASN A 601 10.03 -10.03 -8.91
N PHE A 602 11.35 -10.03 -9.06
CA PHE A 602 12.12 -11.11 -9.65
C PHE A 602 13.05 -11.65 -8.56
N MET A 603 12.67 -12.81 -8.03
CA MET A 603 13.26 -13.45 -6.86
C MET A 603 14.43 -14.36 -7.22
N ALA A 604 15.58 -14.15 -6.59
CA ALA A 604 16.65 -15.16 -6.54
C ALA A 604 16.14 -16.48 -5.91
N HIS A 605 16.73 -17.60 -6.31
CA HIS A 605 16.30 -18.96 -5.91
C HIS A 605 16.00 -19.10 -4.42
N ARG A 606 16.87 -18.55 -3.55
CA ARG A 606 16.71 -18.51 -2.08
C ARG A 606 15.38 -17.92 -1.59
N HIS A 607 14.90 -16.85 -2.23
CA HIS A 607 13.60 -16.24 -1.88
C HIS A 607 12.45 -17.12 -2.33
N PHE A 608 12.54 -17.74 -3.52
CA PHE A 608 11.49 -18.63 -4.00
C PHE A 608 11.46 -19.95 -3.22
N LYS A 609 12.62 -20.51 -2.84
CA LYS A 609 12.71 -21.62 -1.86
C LYS A 609 12.02 -21.25 -0.55
N ARG A 610 12.30 -20.06 0.01
CA ARG A 610 11.63 -19.60 1.23
C ARG A 610 10.12 -19.45 1.04
N TYR A 611 9.66 -19.00 -0.13
CA TYR A 611 8.22 -18.97 -0.44
C TYR A 611 7.59 -20.37 -0.47
N LEU A 612 8.26 -21.38 -1.05
CA LEU A 612 7.77 -22.77 -1.04
C LEU A 612 7.75 -23.36 0.38
N GLN A 613 8.75 -23.03 1.22
CA GLN A 613 8.73 -23.38 2.65
C GLN A 613 7.56 -22.70 3.37
N LEU A 614 7.32 -21.40 3.15
CA LEU A 614 6.19 -20.66 3.72
C LEU A 614 4.84 -21.26 3.29
N TYR A 615 4.69 -21.71 2.04
CA TYR A 615 3.49 -22.42 1.56
C TYR A 615 3.30 -23.76 2.30
N ALA A 616 4.38 -24.55 2.42
CA ALA A 616 4.37 -25.82 3.13
C ALA A 616 4.11 -25.67 4.65
N GLU A 617 4.60 -24.59 5.26
CA GLU A 617 4.34 -24.20 6.66
C GLU A 617 2.87 -23.77 6.83
N HIS A 618 2.37 -22.86 5.99
CA HIS A 618 1.01 -22.30 6.08
C HIS A 618 -0.08 -23.38 5.94
N PHE A 619 0.05 -24.26 4.96
CA PHE A 619 -0.90 -25.37 4.74
C PHE A 619 -0.51 -26.68 5.47
N LYS A 620 0.53 -26.66 6.32
CA LYS A 620 1.01 -27.81 7.12
C LYS A 620 1.36 -29.06 6.28
N LEU A 621 1.84 -28.85 5.06
CA LEU A 621 2.07 -29.90 4.06
C LEU A 621 3.22 -30.84 4.43
N ARG A 622 4.20 -30.36 5.22
CA ARG A 622 5.35 -31.16 5.70
C ARG A 622 4.92 -32.45 6.40
N ASN A 623 3.77 -32.47 7.07
CA ASN A 623 3.23 -33.64 7.78
C ASN A 623 2.94 -34.84 6.86
N TYR A 624 2.81 -34.60 5.56
CA TYR A 624 2.49 -35.60 4.54
C TYR A 624 3.72 -36.01 3.71
N ILE A 625 4.92 -35.50 4.03
CA ILE A 625 6.13 -35.72 3.23
C ILE A 625 7.10 -36.66 3.95
N ARG A 626 7.46 -37.76 3.29
CA ARG A 626 8.53 -38.68 3.66
C ARG A 626 9.81 -38.26 2.94
N PHE A 627 10.62 -37.44 3.61
CA PHE A 627 11.94 -37.01 3.15
C PHE A 627 12.95 -38.17 3.16
N ARG A 628 14.00 -38.09 2.34
CA ARG A 628 15.00 -39.16 2.14
C ARG A 628 14.40 -40.50 1.69
N HIS A 629 13.29 -40.46 0.94
CA HIS A 629 12.64 -41.65 0.36
C HIS A 629 12.58 -41.53 -1.17
N MET A 630 13.33 -42.37 -1.87
CA MET A 630 13.37 -42.43 -3.33
C MET A 630 12.35 -43.44 -3.85
N ILE A 631 11.53 -43.06 -4.83
CA ILE A 631 10.69 -44.02 -5.56
C ILE A 631 11.56 -44.86 -6.49
N MET A 632 11.38 -46.18 -6.44
CA MET A 632 12.08 -47.16 -7.27
C MET A 632 11.20 -47.67 -8.40
N SER A 633 9.93 -48.00 -8.12
CA SER A 633 8.94 -48.40 -9.13
C SER A 633 7.52 -48.02 -8.73
N VAL A 634 6.68 -47.80 -9.75
CA VAL A 634 5.24 -47.57 -9.65
C VAL A 634 4.57 -48.53 -10.63
N GLU A 635 3.91 -49.54 -10.07
CA GLU A 635 3.33 -50.66 -10.83
C GLU A 635 1.82 -50.70 -10.61
N GLN A 636 1.06 -51.09 -11.65
CA GLN A 636 -0.36 -51.38 -11.51
C GLN A 636 -0.52 -52.60 -10.58
N ALA A 637 -1.45 -52.54 -9.63
CA ALA A 637 -1.78 -53.70 -8.79
C ALA A 637 -2.42 -54.83 -9.63
N ASP A 638 -2.35 -56.07 -9.16
CA ASP A 638 -2.91 -57.23 -9.87
C ASP A 638 -4.43 -57.08 -10.15
N ASP A 639 -5.14 -56.30 -9.32
CA ASP A 639 -6.56 -56.00 -9.47
C ASP A 639 -6.87 -54.65 -10.14
N PHE A 640 -5.89 -54.00 -10.80
CA PHE A 640 -5.99 -52.64 -11.34
C PHE A 640 -7.23 -52.38 -12.20
N GLU A 641 -7.59 -53.33 -13.07
CA GLU A 641 -8.78 -53.18 -13.92
C GLU A 641 -10.09 -53.05 -13.11
N LYS A 642 -10.13 -53.56 -11.88
CA LYS A 642 -11.25 -53.41 -10.94
C LYS A 642 -11.05 -52.25 -9.97
N SER A 643 -9.85 -52.09 -9.42
CA SER A 643 -9.56 -51.19 -8.29
C SER A 643 -8.95 -49.84 -8.67
N GLY A 644 -8.22 -49.77 -9.77
CA GLY A 644 -7.39 -48.64 -10.16
C GLY A 644 -6.15 -48.40 -9.29
N ARG A 645 -5.80 -49.32 -8.39
CA ARG A 645 -4.76 -49.13 -7.36
C ARG A 645 -3.34 -49.40 -7.85
N TRP A 646 -2.38 -48.74 -7.22
CA TRP A 646 -0.96 -48.78 -7.56
C TRP A 646 -0.13 -49.37 -6.43
N VAL A 647 0.84 -50.22 -6.78
CA VAL A 647 1.91 -50.68 -5.89
C VAL A 647 3.11 -49.76 -6.09
N VAL A 648 3.50 -49.05 -5.03
CA VAL A 648 4.61 -48.11 -5.06
C VAL A 648 5.77 -48.69 -4.26
N THR A 649 6.87 -49.01 -4.94
CA THR A 649 8.13 -49.46 -4.33
C THR A 649 9.02 -48.25 -4.07
N TYR A 650 9.47 -48.08 -2.84
CA TYR A 650 10.32 -46.95 -2.43
C TYR A 650 11.45 -47.38 -1.50
N LYS A 651 12.57 -46.69 -1.60
CA LYS A 651 13.79 -46.93 -0.81
C LYS A 651 14.00 -45.79 0.17
N ASN A 652 14.07 -46.10 1.46
CA ASN A 652 14.54 -45.15 2.47
C ASN A 652 16.06 -45.04 2.35
N LEU A 653 16.56 -43.84 2.04
CA LEU A 653 17.97 -43.57 1.78
C LEU A 653 18.81 -43.48 3.06
N ALA A 654 18.19 -43.25 4.22
CA ALA A 654 18.88 -43.22 5.52
C ALA A 654 19.11 -44.63 6.09
N THR A 655 18.16 -45.55 5.90
CA THR A 655 18.26 -46.95 6.36
C THR A 655 18.68 -47.94 5.27
N ASN A 656 18.76 -47.49 4.02
CA ASN A 656 18.99 -48.31 2.82
C ASN A 656 17.92 -49.40 2.57
N THR A 657 16.76 -49.35 3.26
CA THR A 657 15.70 -50.37 3.16
C THR A 657 14.68 -50.07 2.07
N THR A 658 14.28 -51.11 1.32
CA THR A 658 13.24 -51.04 0.29
C THR A 658 11.90 -51.53 0.86
N ASN A 659 10.83 -50.78 0.59
CA ASN A 659 9.49 -51.01 1.08
C ASN A 659 8.49 -50.94 -0.08
N LYS A 660 7.31 -51.54 0.09
CA LYS A 660 6.17 -51.40 -0.83
C LYS A 660 4.95 -50.90 -0.07
N ASP A 661 4.13 -50.07 -0.71
CA ASP A 661 2.85 -49.60 -0.16
C ASP A 661 1.83 -49.44 -1.30
N ILE A 662 0.53 -49.54 -0.98
CA ILE A 662 -0.57 -49.50 -1.94
C ILE A 662 -1.28 -48.16 -1.84
N PHE A 663 -1.64 -47.61 -3.00
CA PHE A 663 -2.30 -46.32 -3.16
C PHE A 663 -3.48 -46.39 -4.15
N ASP A 664 -4.53 -45.60 -3.90
CA ASP A 664 -5.68 -45.50 -4.80
C ASP A 664 -5.35 -44.69 -6.05
N CYS A 665 -4.49 -43.68 -5.92
CA CYS A 665 -4.06 -42.82 -7.03
C CYS A 665 -2.59 -42.36 -6.88
N VAL A 666 -1.96 -41.95 -7.99
CA VAL A 666 -0.57 -41.46 -8.05
C VAL A 666 -0.47 -40.13 -8.79
N MET A 667 0.17 -39.13 -8.19
CA MET A 667 0.63 -37.89 -8.84
C MET A 667 2.14 -37.93 -9.03
N VAL A 668 2.58 -37.86 -10.29
CA VAL A 668 4.00 -37.85 -10.67
C VAL A 668 4.47 -36.40 -10.79
N CYS A 669 5.30 -35.94 -9.85
CA CYS A 669 5.74 -34.55 -9.71
C CYS A 669 7.28 -34.37 -9.79
N ASN A 670 8.00 -35.33 -10.38
CA ASN A 670 9.47 -35.35 -10.47
C ASN A 670 10.08 -34.29 -11.39
N GLY A 671 9.29 -33.67 -12.28
CA GLY A 671 9.74 -32.64 -13.21
C GLY A 671 10.64 -33.16 -14.34
N HIS A 672 11.14 -32.23 -15.17
CA HIS A 672 11.73 -32.55 -16.48
C HIS A 672 13.09 -31.85 -16.76
N LEU A 673 13.74 -31.31 -15.72
CA LEU A 673 14.98 -30.51 -15.82
C LEU A 673 16.14 -31.14 -15.02
N HIS A 674 16.33 -32.45 -15.18
CA HIS A 674 17.30 -33.25 -14.41
C HIS A 674 18.25 -34.11 -15.27
N GLU A 675 17.97 -34.29 -16.57
CA GLU A 675 18.83 -35.05 -17.49
C GLU A 675 19.41 -34.11 -18.57
N PRO A 676 20.70 -33.74 -18.53
CA PRO A 676 21.31 -32.85 -19.52
C PRO A 676 21.20 -33.33 -20.96
N PHE A 677 20.89 -32.42 -21.89
CA PHE A 677 20.98 -32.70 -23.33
C PHE A 677 22.34 -32.28 -23.88
N ILE A 678 23.22 -33.27 -24.10
CA ILE A 678 24.57 -33.06 -24.66
C ILE A 678 24.55 -33.40 -26.16
N PRO A 679 24.65 -32.42 -27.07
CA PRO A 679 24.73 -32.67 -28.52
C PRO A 679 26.17 -32.97 -28.96
N THR A 680 26.30 -33.75 -30.04
CA THR A 680 27.60 -34.07 -30.66
C THR A 680 28.09 -32.92 -31.53
N PHE A 681 29.33 -32.47 -31.33
CA PHE A 681 30.02 -31.49 -32.18
C PHE A 681 31.31 -32.09 -32.76
N LYS A 682 31.62 -31.77 -34.02
CA LYS A 682 32.86 -32.22 -34.67
C LYS A 682 34.09 -31.66 -33.94
N GLY A 683 35.01 -32.54 -33.57
CA GLY A 683 36.27 -32.17 -32.90
C GLY A 683 36.15 -31.84 -31.42
N LEU A 684 34.96 -31.86 -30.79
CA LEU A 684 34.81 -31.49 -29.37
C LEU A 684 35.63 -32.39 -28.43
N ALA A 685 35.78 -33.67 -28.76
CA ALA A 685 36.63 -34.60 -28.02
C ALA A 685 38.14 -34.27 -28.07
N ASN A 686 38.56 -33.41 -29.01
CA ASN A 686 39.94 -32.95 -29.15
C ASN A 686 40.20 -31.66 -28.35
N PHE A 687 39.16 -31.00 -27.82
CA PHE A 687 39.30 -29.78 -27.04
C PHE A 687 39.94 -30.08 -25.68
N THR A 688 41.03 -29.37 -25.37
CA THR A 688 41.86 -29.61 -24.18
C THR A 688 41.43 -28.79 -22.96
N GLY A 689 40.55 -27.81 -23.15
CA GLY A 689 39.97 -27.00 -22.07
C GLY A 689 38.78 -27.67 -21.38
N ARG A 690 38.18 -26.97 -20.40
CA ARG A 690 37.07 -27.48 -19.59
C ARG A 690 35.75 -27.48 -20.36
N VAL A 691 35.10 -28.63 -20.51
CA VAL A 691 33.72 -28.72 -21.05
C VAL A 691 32.73 -29.04 -19.92
N LEU A 692 31.62 -28.32 -19.84
CA LEU A 692 30.54 -28.57 -18.87
C LEU A 692 29.17 -28.21 -19.43
N HIS A 693 28.09 -28.76 -18.87
CA HIS A 693 26.72 -28.31 -19.16
C HIS A 693 26.28 -27.24 -18.15
N THR A 694 25.28 -26.43 -18.48
CA THR A 694 24.65 -25.47 -17.52
C THR A 694 24.00 -26.12 -16.30
N HIS A 695 23.91 -27.45 -16.28
CA HIS A 695 23.53 -28.26 -15.11
C HIS A 695 24.63 -28.26 -14.03
N ASP A 696 25.89 -28.30 -14.46
CA ASP A 696 27.08 -28.41 -13.61
C ASP A 696 27.76 -27.05 -13.40
N TYR A 697 27.30 -26.02 -14.12
CA TYR A 697 27.63 -24.64 -13.82
C TYR A 697 26.94 -24.19 -12.53
N LYS A 698 27.71 -23.60 -11.62
CA LYS A 698 27.23 -23.21 -10.28
C LYS A 698 27.47 -21.74 -9.97
N ASP A 699 28.61 -21.21 -10.40
CA ASP A 699 29.15 -19.91 -10.03
C ASP A 699 30.24 -19.52 -11.05
N PHE A 700 30.60 -18.23 -11.13
CA PHE A 700 31.64 -17.73 -12.05
C PHE A 700 33.06 -18.11 -11.61
N ARG A 701 33.22 -18.52 -10.35
CA ARG A 701 34.51 -18.88 -9.75
C ARG A 701 35.17 -20.04 -10.48
N GLY A 702 36.43 -19.85 -10.87
CA GLY A 702 37.19 -20.75 -11.74
C GLY A 702 37.14 -20.38 -13.24
N PHE A 703 36.52 -19.26 -13.59
CA PHE A 703 36.50 -18.70 -14.96
C PHE A 703 37.05 -17.27 -15.04
N GLU A 704 37.60 -16.73 -13.94
CA GLU A 704 38.24 -15.42 -13.89
C GLU A 704 39.42 -15.33 -14.87
N GLY A 705 39.44 -14.29 -15.70
CA GLY A 705 40.49 -14.09 -16.71
C GLY A 705 40.56 -15.20 -17.78
N LYS A 706 39.50 -15.99 -17.95
CA LYS A 706 39.42 -17.07 -18.95
C LYS A 706 38.68 -16.66 -20.21
N ARG A 707 38.93 -17.33 -21.33
CA ARG A 707 38.14 -17.22 -22.56
C ARG A 707 37.12 -18.35 -22.63
N VAL A 708 35.84 -18.01 -22.61
CA VAL A 708 34.75 -18.99 -22.48
C VAL A 708 33.81 -18.95 -23.67
N LEU A 709 33.48 -20.11 -24.23
CA LEU A 709 32.42 -20.27 -25.23
C LEU A 709 31.14 -20.80 -24.57
N VAL A 710 30.04 -20.06 -24.63
CA VAL A 710 28.71 -20.52 -24.24
C VAL A 710 27.93 -20.92 -25.50
N ILE A 711 27.49 -22.17 -25.57
CA ILE A 711 26.75 -22.72 -26.72
C ILE A 711 25.26 -22.79 -26.41
N GLY A 712 24.48 -22.01 -27.14
CA GLY A 712 23.03 -21.89 -26.97
C GLY A 712 22.61 -20.44 -26.67
N ILE A 713 21.31 -20.18 -26.80
CA ILE A 713 20.71 -18.85 -26.57
C ILE A 713 19.45 -18.92 -25.68
N GLY A 714 19.27 -20.00 -24.91
CA GLY A 714 18.19 -20.11 -23.92
C GLY A 714 18.42 -19.22 -22.69
N ASN A 715 17.45 -19.16 -21.77
CA ASN A 715 17.56 -18.38 -20.53
C ASN A 715 18.85 -18.69 -19.76
N SER A 716 19.15 -19.98 -19.51
CA SER A 716 20.39 -20.39 -18.84
C SER A 716 21.66 -19.99 -19.59
N ALA A 717 21.64 -20.04 -20.94
CA ALA A 717 22.78 -19.57 -21.74
C ALA A 717 23.02 -18.08 -21.56
N SER A 718 21.93 -17.30 -21.56
CA SER A 718 21.97 -15.85 -21.41
C SER A 718 22.41 -15.41 -20.02
N ASP A 719 21.85 -15.99 -18.96
CA ASP A 719 22.22 -15.67 -17.58
C ASP A 719 23.69 -16.03 -17.32
N VAL A 720 24.13 -17.25 -17.68
CA VAL A 720 25.52 -17.72 -17.46
C VAL A 720 26.55 -16.92 -18.27
N ALA A 721 26.30 -16.65 -19.55
CA ALA A 721 27.21 -15.83 -20.35
C ALA A 721 27.29 -14.38 -19.82
N SER A 722 26.14 -13.81 -19.40
CA SER A 722 26.10 -12.47 -18.84
C SER A 722 26.89 -12.40 -17.52
N GLU A 723 26.70 -13.37 -16.63
CA GLU A 723 27.48 -13.49 -15.39
C GLU A 723 28.99 -13.59 -15.69
N LEU A 724 29.39 -14.55 -16.51
CA LEU A 724 30.81 -14.78 -16.84
C LEU A 724 31.47 -13.57 -17.49
N SER A 725 30.77 -12.83 -18.35
CA SER A 725 31.32 -11.63 -19.01
C SER A 725 31.69 -10.46 -18.07
N ARG A 726 31.46 -10.61 -16.76
CA ARG A 726 31.96 -9.69 -15.71
C ARG A 726 33.33 -10.10 -15.14
N HIS A 727 33.78 -11.33 -15.39
CA HIS A 727 34.88 -11.98 -14.68
C HIS A 727 35.89 -12.67 -15.62
N ALA A 728 35.39 -13.26 -16.72
CA ALA A 728 36.17 -13.81 -17.82
C ALA A 728 36.98 -12.73 -18.55
N GLU A 729 38.07 -13.13 -19.23
CA GLU A 729 38.77 -12.24 -20.18
C GLU A 729 37.84 -11.90 -21.35
N HIS A 730 37.15 -12.91 -21.89
CA HIS A 730 36.20 -12.73 -22.98
C HIS A 730 35.18 -13.86 -23.02
N VAL A 731 33.94 -13.56 -23.43
CA VAL A 731 32.89 -14.57 -23.63
C VAL A 731 32.41 -14.58 -25.08
N TYR A 732 32.43 -15.76 -25.71
CA TYR A 732 31.79 -16.01 -26.99
C TYR A 732 30.44 -16.70 -26.76
N MET A 733 29.41 -16.33 -27.54
CA MET A 733 28.08 -16.92 -27.45
C MET A 733 27.66 -17.45 -28.82
N SER A 734 27.62 -18.77 -28.97
CA SER A 734 27.21 -19.43 -30.23
C SER A 734 25.71 -19.71 -30.26
N THR A 735 25.05 -19.29 -31.35
CA THR A 735 23.61 -19.53 -31.56
C THR A 735 23.32 -20.08 -32.96
N ARG A 736 22.45 -21.10 -33.03
CA ARG A 736 22.08 -21.77 -34.29
C ARG A 736 21.02 -21.05 -35.11
N THR A 737 20.07 -20.40 -34.44
CA THR A 737 18.89 -19.82 -35.12
C THR A 737 18.57 -18.41 -34.67
N GLY A 738 19.38 -17.79 -33.82
CA GLY A 738 19.03 -16.56 -33.08
C GLY A 738 17.86 -16.75 -32.11
N THR A 739 17.52 -15.70 -31.37
CA THR A 739 16.24 -15.56 -30.66
C THR A 739 15.89 -14.11 -30.34
N TYR A 740 14.60 -13.86 -30.14
CA TYR A 740 14.12 -12.60 -29.58
C TYR A 740 14.38 -12.56 -28.06
N VAL A 741 15.26 -11.65 -27.65
CA VAL A 741 15.55 -11.37 -26.24
C VAL A 741 14.60 -10.28 -25.72
N ILE A 742 13.92 -10.55 -24.60
CA ILE A 742 13.07 -9.60 -23.87
C ILE A 742 13.64 -9.34 -22.47
N GLN A 743 13.46 -8.12 -21.97
CA GLN A 743 13.83 -7.76 -20.60
C GLN A 743 12.71 -8.16 -19.62
N ARG A 744 13.05 -8.38 -18.35
CA ARG A 744 12.09 -8.66 -17.27
C ARG A 744 11.10 -7.50 -17.07
N THR A 745 11.51 -6.27 -17.39
CA THR A 745 10.65 -5.06 -17.37
C THR A 745 10.40 -4.47 -18.77
N THR A 746 9.18 -3.99 -19.00
CA THR A 746 8.80 -3.18 -20.17
C THR A 746 8.95 -1.68 -19.86
N ASP A 747 8.16 -0.80 -20.48
CA ASP A 747 8.24 0.65 -20.25
C ASP A 747 7.84 1.01 -18.82
N GLN A 748 8.40 2.13 -18.32
CA GLN A 748 8.19 2.62 -16.95
C GLN A 748 8.56 1.62 -15.84
N GLY A 749 9.41 0.63 -16.14
CA GLY A 749 9.87 -0.39 -15.16
C GLY A 749 8.80 -1.41 -14.77
N VAL A 750 7.64 -1.42 -15.43
CA VAL A 750 6.57 -2.41 -15.19
C VAL A 750 7.07 -3.81 -15.59
N PRO A 751 6.80 -4.88 -14.82
CA PRO A 751 7.08 -6.25 -15.27
C PRO A 751 6.49 -6.55 -16.65
N PHE A 752 7.24 -7.22 -17.52
CA PHE A 752 6.81 -7.48 -18.89
C PHE A 752 5.56 -8.37 -18.94
N ASP A 753 5.50 -9.40 -18.12
CA ASP A 753 4.39 -10.34 -18.04
C ASP A 753 3.09 -9.68 -17.55
N HIS A 754 3.14 -8.63 -16.72
CA HIS A 754 1.96 -7.87 -16.32
C HIS A 754 1.21 -7.25 -17.50
N LYS A 755 1.93 -6.83 -18.56
CA LYS A 755 1.33 -6.25 -19.77
C LYS A 755 1.11 -7.30 -20.87
N ALA A 756 1.96 -8.33 -20.95
CA ALA A 756 1.86 -9.39 -21.96
C ALA A 756 0.79 -10.45 -21.65
N MET A 757 0.54 -10.74 -20.37
CA MET A 757 -0.37 -11.80 -19.92
C MET A 757 -1.65 -11.20 -19.32
N THR A 758 -2.40 -10.47 -20.14
CA THR A 758 -3.72 -9.91 -19.79
C THR A 758 -4.82 -10.63 -20.56
N ARG A 759 -6.06 -10.65 -20.06
CA ARG A 759 -7.17 -11.31 -20.78
C ARG A 759 -7.51 -10.55 -22.07
N TYR A 760 -7.48 -9.22 -22.04
CA TYR A 760 -7.61 -8.37 -23.20
C TYR A 760 -6.59 -8.70 -24.30
N GLY A 761 -5.31 -8.81 -23.95
CA GLY A 761 -4.24 -9.17 -24.89
C GLY A 761 -4.44 -10.51 -25.60
N LEU A 762 -5.20 -11.42 -25.00
CA LEU A 762 -5.56 -12.73 -25.57
C LEU A 762 -6.83 -12.70 -26.41
N THR A 763 -7.69 -11.69 -26.24
CA THR A 763 -8.87 -11.48 -27.11
C THR A 763 -8.53 -10.81 -28.44
N VAL A 764 -7.43 -10.07 -28.52
CA VAL A 764 -6.98 -9.44 -29.77
C VAL A 764 -6.19 -10.46 -30.61
N PRO A 765 -6.60 -10.78 -31.85
CA PRO A 765 -5.88 -11.71 -32.71
C PRO A 765 -4.40 -11.31 -32.87
N PHE A 766 -3.48 -12.24 -32.57
CA PHE A 766 -2.04 -11.95 -32.54
C PHE A 766 -1.52 -11.36 -33.86
N TRP A 767 -2.08 -11.72 -35.02
CA TRP A 767 -1.68 -11.20 -36.32
C TRP A 767 -1.87 -9.68 -36.47
N LEU A 768 -2.88 -9.09 -35.82
CA LEU A 768 -3.09 -7.64 -35.76
C LEU A 768 -2.04 -6.95 -34.88
N MET A 769 -1.71 -7.56 -33.75
CA MET A 769 -0.71 -7.02 -32.81
C MET A 769 0.74 -7.26 -33.27
N LYS A 770 0.97 -8.25 -34.13
CA LYS A 770 2.28 -8.73 -34.58
C LYS A 770 3.22 -7.62 -35.07
N PRO A 771 2.85 -6.72 -36.01
CA PRO A 771 3.76 -5.66 -36.46
C PRO A 771 4.10 -4.65 -35.35
N PHE A 772 3.14 -4.31 -34.48
CA PHE A 772 3.37 -3.42 -33.34
C PHE A 772 4.29 -4.07 -32.30
N ALA A 773 4.04 -5.33 -31.94
CA ALA A 773 4.85 -6.10 -31.00
C ALA A 773 6.29 -6.29 -31.52
N PHE A 774 6.47 -6.56 -32.82
CA PHE A 774 7.78 -6.65 -33.45
C PHE A 774 8.54 -5.31 -33.44
N LYS A 775 7.85 -4.21 -33.77
CA LYS A 775 8.42 -2.85 -33.72
C LYS A 775 8.80 -2.43 -32.30
N ARG A 776 7.94 -2.70 -31.32
CA ARG A 776 8.13 -2.38 -29.89
C ARG A 776 9.25 -3.20 -29.25
N LEU A 777 9.46 -4.43 -29.72
CA LEU A 777 10.59 -5.26 -29.31
C LEU A 777 11.91 -4.65 -29.81
N ASN A 778 12.01 -4.38 -31.11
CA ASN A 778 13.23 -3.86 -31.72
C ASN A 778 13.50 -2.37 -31.40
N SER A 779 12.54 -1.63 -30.82
CA SER A 779 12.76 -0.25 -30.37
C SER A 779 13.58 -0.14 -29.07
N ARG A 780 13.83 -1.26 -28.36
CA ARG A 780 14.77 -1.30 -27.23
C ARG A 780 16.21 -1.47 -27.73
N PHE A 781 16.42 -2.46 -28.59
CA PHE A 781 17.64 -2.69 -29.37
C PHE A 781 17.24 -3.49 -30.61
N ASP A 782 17.89 -3.21 -31.74
CA ASP A 782 17.63 -3.91 -33.00
C ASP A 782 18.30 -5.28 -32.96
N HIS A 783 17.51 -6.35 -32.85
CA HIS A 783 18.03 -7.71 -32.73
C HIS A 783 18.91 -8.11 -33.91
N THR A 784 18.74 -7.49 -35.08
CA THR A 784 19.57 -7.74 -36.27
C THR A 784 20.98 -7.20 -36.06
N LYS A 785 21.09 -5.97 -35.55
CA LYS A 785 22.38 -5.30 -35.29
C LYS A 785 23.17 -5.91 -34.13
N TYR A 786 22.47 -6.62 -33.24
CA TYR A 786 23.06 -7.36 -32.12
C TYR A 786 23.35 -8.84 -32.46
N SER A 787 23.15 -9.27 -33.72
CA SER A 787 23.27 -10.67 -34.17
C SER A 787 22.39 -11.66 -33.38
N LEU A 788 21.28 -11.19 -32.84
CA LEU A 788 20.30 -11.99 -32.07
C LEU A 788 19.06 -12.36 -32.91
N ALA A 789 18.73 -11.61 -33.94
CA ALA A 789 17.50 -11.79 -34.72
C ALA A 789 17.39 -13.22 -35.28
N PRO A 790 16.26 -13.94 -35.05
CA PRO A 790 16.16 -15.31 -35.49
C PRO A 790 15.77 -15.44 -36.96
N ASN A 791 16.25 -16.53 -37.57
CA ASN A 791 16.00 -16.88 -38.98
C ASN A 791 14.51 -17.22 -39.29
N GLY A 792 13.63 -17.21 -38.29
CA GLY A 792 12.23 -17.62 -38.38
C GLY A 792 11.22 -16.49 -38.15
N LYS A 793 9.97 -16.71 -38.59
CA LYS A 793 8.87 -15.72 -38.45
C LYS A 793 8.62 -15.36 -36.99
N PHE A 794 8.60 -14.06 -36.68
CA PHE A 794 8.26 -13.53 -35.35
C PHE A 794 6.92 -14.11 -34.83
N GLY A 795 6.93 -14.57 -33.57
CA GLY A 795 5.80 -15.25 -32.90
C GLY A 795 5.85 -16.78 -32.88
N LEU A 796 6.80 -17.43 -33.56
CA LEU A 796 6.98 -18.90 -33.55
C LEU A 796 8.26 -19.37 -32.84
N SER A 797 9.16 -18.45 -32.46
CA SER A 797 10.38 -18.77 -31.71
C SER A 797 10.18 -18.60 -30.20
N VAL A 798 10.87 -19.44 -29.40
CA VAL A 798 10.90 -19.30 -27.94
C VAL A 798 11.75 -18.09 -27.57
N VAL A 799 11.14 -17.07 -26.97
CA VAL A 799 11.85 -15.88 -26.48
C VAL A 799 12.79 -16.23 -25.32
N THR A 800 13.86 -15.44 -25.18
CA THR A 800 14.80 -15.51 -24.05
C THR A 800 14.63 -14.28 -23.17
N ILE A 801 14.60 -14.46 -21.86
CA ILE A 801 14.39 -13.39 -20.88
C ILE A 801 15.74 -13.01 -20.29
N SER A 802 16.22 -11.79 -20.56
CA SER A 802 17.49 -11.26 -20.04
C SER A 802 17.51 -9.74 -20.07
N ASP A 803 17.97 -9.14 -18.98
CA ASP A 803 18.09 -7.69 -18.84
C ASP A 803 19.45 -7.16 -19.29
N ASP A 804 20.49 -8.00 -19.21
CA ASP A 804 21.90 -7.61 -19.23
C ASP A 804 22.64 -8.10 -20.49
N LEU A 805 22.22 -9.21 -21.13
CA LEU A 805 22.85 -9.74 -22.34
C LEU A 805 23.05 -8.69 -23.46
N PRO A 806 22.05 -7.85 -23.82
CA PRO A 806 22.26 -6.82 -24.84
C PRO A 806 23.35 -5.82 -24.45
N THR A 807 23.39 -5.41 -23.18
CA THR A 807 24.41 -4.49 -22.65
C THR A 807 25.81 -5.11 -22.68
N ARG A 808 25.94 -6.42 -22.37
CA ARG A 808 27.22 -7.14 -22.44
C ARG A 808 27.75 -7.30 -23.86
N ILE A 809 26.85 -7.46 -24.84
CA ILE A 809 27.19 -7.44 -26.26
C ILE A 809 27.68 -6.04 -26.66
N LEU A 810 26.96 -4.99 -26.24
CA LEU A 810 27.31 -3.60 -26.56
C LEU A 810 28.67 -3.17 -25.97
N TYR A 811 29.04 -3.68 -24.79
CA TYR A 811 30.37 -3.47 -24.18
C TYR A 811 31.48 -4.34 -24.80
N GLY A 812 31.18 -5.17 -25.79
CA GLY A 812 32.14 -6.11 -26.39
C GLY A 812 32.49 -7.33 -25.52
N THR A 813 32.13 -7.32 -24.22
CA THR A 813 32.38 -8.41 -23.26
C THR A 813 31.72 -9.74 -23.63
N ILE A 814 30.68 -9.72 -24.48
CA ILE A 814 30.14 -10.90 -25.15
C ILE A 814 30.18 -10.69 -26.66
N THR A 815 30.77 -11.62 -27.40
CA THR A 815 30.66 -11.67 -28.87
C THR A 815 29.71 -12.77 -29.30
N VAL A 816 28.59 -12.41 -29.94
CA VAL A 816 27.65 -13.38 -30.52
C VAL A 816 28.23 -13.93 -31.83
N LYS A 817 28.11 -15.24 -32.02
CA LYS A 817 28.62 -16.01 -33.16
C LYS A 817 27.53 -16.95 -33.69
N PRO A 818 27.59 -17.35 -34.98
CA PRO A 818 26.72 -18.40 -35.49
C PRO A 818 27.08 -19.76 -34.86
N ASN A 819 26.46 -20.82 -35.34
CA ASN A 819 26.69 -22.16 -34.83
C ASN A 819 28.15 -22.62 -35.03
N VAL A 820 28.59 -23.57 -34.20
CA VAL A 820 29.93 -24.14 -34.28
C VAL A 820 30.03 -25.08 -35.48
N LYS A 821 31.06 -24.88 -36.30
CA LYS A 821 31.42 -25.76 -37.42
C LYS A 821 32.31 -26.91 -36.94
N GLU A 822 33.39 -26.59 -36.22
CA GLU A 822 34.30 -27.58 -35.62
C GLU A 822 35.16 -27.00 -34.49
N PHE A 823 35.60 -27.88 -33.59
CA PHE A 823 36.56 -27.58 -32.53
C PHE A 823 37.96 -28.10 -32.87
N ALA A 824 38.98 -27.34 -32.43
CA ALA A 824 40.37 -27.76 -32.35
C ALA A 824 40.80 -27.87 -30.87
N ALA A 825 42.10 -28.02 -30.61
CA ALA A 825 42.63 -28.25 -29.26
C ALA A 825 42.33 -27.11 -28.26
N ASN A 826 42.46 -25.86 -28.71
CA ASN A 826 42.27 -24.64 -27.89
C ASN A 826 41.50 -23.54 -28.65
N SER A 827 40.80 -23.88 -29.73
CA SER A 827 40.04 -22.93 -30.54
C SER A 827 38.79 -23.55 -31.17
N VAL A 828 37.93 -22.69 -31.71
CA VAL A 828 36.71 -23.08 -32.41
C VAL A 828 36.59 -22.31 -33.73
N THR A 829 36.08 -22.98 -34.75
CA THR A 829 35.67 -22.36 -36.02
C THR A 829 34.14 -22.32 -36.09
N PHE A 830 33.58 -21.16 -36.42
CA PHE A 830 32.14 -20.95 -36.58
C PHE A 830 31.71 -21.13 -38.05
N GLU A 831 30.40 -21.26 -38.29
CA GLU A 831 29.85 -21.44 -39.64
C GLU A 831 30.10 -20.27 -40.60
N ASP A 832 30.34 -19.05 -40.09
CA ASP A 832 30.75 -17.87 -40.88
C ASP A 832 32.23 -17.85 -41.27
N GLY A 833 33.01 -18.88 -40.87
CA GLY A 833 34.44 -18.98 -41.12
C GLY A 833 35.31 -18.18 -40.14
N THR A 834 34.73 -17.45 -39.19
CA THR A 834 35.50 -16.81 -38.12
C THR A 834 35.97 -17.81 -37.07
N THR A 835 37.06 -17.51 -36.38
CA THR A 835 37.59 -18.31 -35.26
C THR A 835 37.44 -17.59 -33.92
N ALA A 836 37.56 -18.37 -32.84
CA ALA A 836 37.89 -17.87 -31.51
C ALA A 836 38.98 -18.76 -30.91
N ASP A 837 40.13 -18.15 -30.63
CA ASP A 837 41.37 -18.82 -30.25
C ASP A 837 41.72 -18.60 -28.78
N ASN A 838 42.49 -19.54 -28.22
CA ASN A 838 42.86 -19.63 -26.80
C ASN A 838 41.66 -19.81 -25.85
N LEU A 839 40.65 -20.59 -26.25
CA LEU A 839 39.51 -20.92 -25.40
C LEU A 839 39.94 -21.85 -24.24
N ASP A 840 39.65 -21.44 -23.01
CA ASP A 840 39.88 -22.24 -21.80
C ASP A 840 38.70 -23.16 -21.47
N ALA A 841 37.48 -22.76 -21.83
CA ALA A 841 36.27 -23.49 -21.43
C ALA A 841 35.09 -23.38 -22.42
N ILE A 842 34.26 -24.41 -22.43
CA ILE A 842 33.02 -24.52 -23.19
C ILE A 842 31.87 -24.84 -22.21
N ILE A 843 30.80 -24.05 -22.27
CA ILE A 843 29.57 -24.26 -21.52
C ILE A 843 28.43 -24.60 -22.48
N LEU A 844 27.97 -25.84 -22.40
CA LEU A 844 26.82 -26.34 -23.14
C LEU A 844 25.53 -25.88 -22.44
N ALA A 845 24.80 -24.95 -23.04
CA ALA A 845 23.52 -24.45 -22.56
C ALA A 845 22.37 -25.00 -23.43
N THR A 846 22.43 -26.31 -23.65
CA THR A 846 21.78 -27.01 -24.77
C THR A 846 20.43 -27.65 -24.40
N GLY A 847 20.09 -27.71 -23.11
CA GLY A 847 18.76 -28.05 -22.62
C GLY A 847 18.72 -29.35 -21.83
N PHE A 848 17.54 -29.94 -21.71
CA PHE A 848 17.31 -31.14 -20.90
C PHE A 848 16.40 -32.13 -21.64
N LYS A 849 16.57 -33.41 -21.33
CA LYS A 849 15.64 -34.49 -21.62
C LYS A 849 14.73 -34.73 -20.41
N PHE A 850 13.71 -35.56 -20.60
CA PHE A 850 12.81 -35.98 -19.54
C PHE A 850 12.57 -37.49 -19.59
N SER A 851 12.52 -38.12 -18.42
CA SER A 851 12.31 -39.56 -18.27
C SER A 851 11.50 -39.86 -17.00
N PHE A 852 10.91 -41.05 -16.96
CA PHE A 852 10.13 -41.56 -15.83
C PHE A 852 10.63 -42.96 -15.44
N PRO A 853 11.87 -43.10 -14.92
CA PRO A 853 12.54 -44.40 -14.76
C PRO A 853 11.85 -45.36 -13.78
N PHE A 854 10.90 -44.88 -12.99
CA PHE A 854 10.06 -45.67 -12.08
C PHE A 854 8.73 -46.11 -12.70
N LEU A 855 8.41 -45.71 -13.94
CA LEU A 855 7.24 -46.18 -14.70
C LEU A 855 7.68 -47.10 -15.83
N LYS A 856 6.82 -48.04 -16.23
CA LYS A 856 6.99 -48.81 -17.47
C LYS A 856 6.68 -47.91 -18.66
N ASP A 857 7.47 -48.00 -19.74
CA ASP A 857 7.30 -47.20 -20.97
C ASP A 857 5.90 -47.34 -21.60
N SER A 858 5.22 -48.48 -21.37
CA SER A 858 3.84 -48.72 -21.81
C SER A 858 2.79 -47.83 -21.12
N ILE A 859 3.11 -47.20 -19.98
CA ILE A 859 2.18 -46.34 -19.24
C ILE A 859 2.13 -44.93 -19.85
N VAL A 860 3.27 -44.39 -20.30
CA VAL A 860 3.38 -43.06 -20.91
C VAL A 860 4.07 -43.17 -22.25
N ARG A 861 3.28 -43.37 -23.32
CA ARG A 861 3.80 -43.43 -24.68
C ARG A 861 4.43 -42.08 -25.09
N ILE A 862 5.71 -42.12 -25.47
CA ILE A 862 6.46 -40.98 -26.01
C ILE A 862 6.88 -41.32 -27.45
N GLU A 863 6.64 -40.40 -28.38
CA GLU A 863 6.99 -40.54 -29.81
C GLU A 863 7.58 -39.23 -30.29
N ASN A 864 8.78 -39.23 -30.90
CA ASN A 864 9.45 -38.01 -31.37
C ASN A 864 9.51 -36.89 -30.31
N HIS A 865 9.81 -37.28 -29.07
CA HIS A 865 9.78 -36.45 -27.86
C HIS A 865 8.39 -35.91 -27.43
N PHE A 866 7.31 -36.22 -28.13
CA PHE A 866 5.94 -35.84 -27.76
C PHE A 866 5.29 -36.89 -26.82
N PRO A 867 4.85 -36.50 -25.61
CA PRO A 867 4.16 -37.39 -24.68
C PRO A 867 2.66 -37.48 -24.97
N TYR A 868 2.12 -38.68 -25.17
CA TYR A 868 0.68 -38.90 -25.40
C TYR A 868 -0.12 -38.82 -24.09
N LEU A 869 -0.38 -37.59 -23.67
CA LEU A 869 -1.12 -37.25 -22.46
C LEU A 869 -2.29 -36.32 -22.79
N HIS A 870 -3.49 -36.62 -22.28
CA HIS A 870 -4.63 -35.72 -22.37
C HIS A 870 -4.32 -34.43 -21.58
N GLU A 871 -4.34 -33.31 -22.29
CA GLU A 871 -3.92 -31.99 -21.81
C GLU A 871 -2.55 -31.96 -21.12
N LEU A 872 -1.61 -32.86 -21.44
CA LEU A 872 -0.32 -33.00 -20.74
C LEU A 872 -0.43 -33.39 -19.26
N VAL A 873 -1.52 -34.07 -18.86
CA VAL A 873 -1.73 -34.58 -17.49
C VAL A 873 -1.98 -36.09 -17.44
N PHE A 874 -3.03 -36.58 -18.11
CA PHE A 874 -3.47 -37.98 -17.94
C PHE A 874 -3.01 -38.88 -19.09
N PRO A 875 -2.46 -40.07 -18.84
CA PRO A 875 -2.17 -41.04 -19.90
C PRO A 875 -3.42 -41.47 -20.65
N VAL A 876 -3.36 -41.45 -21.99
CA VAL A 876 -4.54 -41.69 -22.85
C VAL A 876 -4.88 -43.18 -23.03
N ASP A 877 -3.97 -44.07 -22.66
CA ASP A 877 -4.08 -45.53 -22.82
C ASP A 877 -4.47 -46.28 -21.54
N LEU A 878 -4.62 -45.56 -20.41
CA LEU A 878 -4.89 -46.14 -19.09
C LEU A 878 -6.39 -46.41 -18.87
N SER A 879 -6.75 -47.61 -18.44
CA SER A 879 -8.15 -48.06 -18.21
C SER A 879 -8.84 -47.37 -17.03
N ARG A 880 -8.08 -46.96 -16.01
CA ARG A 880 -8.57 -46.25 -14.81
C ARG A 880 -7.82 -44.91 -14.65
N PRO A 881 -8.51 -43.76 -14.47
CA PRO A 881 -7.88 -42.45 -14.44
C PRO A 881 -7.27 -42.10 -13.08
N THR A 882 -6.43 -43.00 -12.54
CA THR A 882 -5.84 -42.91 -11.20
C THR A 882 -4.35 -42.52 -11.20
N LEU A 883 -3.77 -42.17 -12.35
CA LEU A 883 -2.42 -41.63 -12.47
C LEU A 883 -2.41 -40.31 -13.24
N ALA A 884 -1.68 -39.32 -12.72
CA ALA A 884 -1.52 -38.00 -13.34
C ALA A 884 -0.04 -37.59 -13.37
N ILE A 885 0.44 -37.16 -14.54
CA ILE A 885 1.76 -36.53 -14.74
C ILE A 885 1.61 -35.03 -14.55
N ILE A 886 2.38 -34.42 -13.65
CA ILE A 886 2.28 -33.00 -13.34
C ILE A 886 3.58 -32.28 -13.76
N GLY A 887 3.43 -31.18 -14.51
CA GLY A 887 4.55 -30.30 -14.86
C GLY A 887 5.39 -30.69 -16.07
N LEU A 888 4.88 -31.59 -16.94
CA LEU A 888 5.47 -31.84 -18.26
C LEU A 888 4.98 -30.78 -19.27
N VAL A 889 5.32 -29.51 -19.02
CA VAL A 889 4.88 -28.33 -19.78
C VAL A 889 6.01 -27.31 -19.91
N GLN A 890 6.08 -26.61 -21.06
CA GLN A 890 7.00 -25.49 -21.28
C GLN A 890 6.22 -24.21 -21.61
N PRO A 891 5.72 -23.48 -20.60
CA PRO A 891 4.83 -22.34 -20.81
C PRO A 891 5.53 -21.07 -21.28
N PHE A 892 4.81 -20.28 -22.07
CA PHE A 892 4.94 -18.82 -22.01
C PHE A 892 4.12 -18.32 -20.80
N GLY A 893 4.79 -18.15 -19.67
CA GLY A 893 4.20 -17.77 -18.37
C GLY A 893 4.78 -18.55 -17.20
N ALA A 894 4.31 -18.26 -15.99
CA ALA A 894 4.84 -18.86 -14.76
C ALA A 894 4.32 -20.31 -14.57
N LEU A 895 5.21 -21.20 -14.12
CA LEU A 895 4.87 -22.60 -13.85
C LEU A 895 3.91 -22.81 -12.65
N PRO A 896 4.09 -22.21 -11.46
CA PRO A 896 3.30 -22.54 -10.27
C PRO A 896 1.77 -22.54 -10.45
N PRO A 897 1.12 -21.52 -11.07
CA PRO A 897 -0.32 -21.56 -11.30
C PRO A 897 -0.78 -22.68 -12.26
N ILE A 898 0.09 -23.09 -13.19
CA ILE A 898 -0.19 -24.22 -14.09
C ILE A 898 -0.14 -25.53 -13.31
N LEU A 899 0.92 -25.74 -12.52
CA LEU A 899 1.10 -26.95 -11.71
C LEU A 899 0.00 -27.09 -10.65
N GLU A 900 -0.42 -25.97 -10.06
CA GLU A 900 -1.56 -25.94 -9.14
C GLU A 900 -2.87 -26.29 -9.84
N MET A 901 -3.12 -25.75 -11.04
CA MET A 901 -4.35 -26.07 -11.78
C MET A 901 -4.39 -27.53 -12.26
N GLN A 902 -3.26 -28.07 -12.73
CA GLN A 902 -3.12 -29.49 -13.06
C GLN A 902 -3.42 -30.38 -11.85
N THR A 903 -2.87 -30.05 -10.66
CA THR A 903 -3.11 -30.83 -9.44
C THR A 903 -4.51 -30.67 -8.86
N ARG A 904 -5.15 -29.50 -8.97
CA ARG A 904 -6.58 -29.31 -8.65
C ARG A 904 -7.47 -30.19 -9.53
N TRP A 905 -7.18 -30.28 -10.82
CA TRP A 905 -7.93 -31.14 -11.74
C TRP A 905 -7.67 -32.63 -11.48
N ALA A 906 -6.41 -33.02 -11.29
CA ALA A 906 -6.04 -34.39 -10.90
C ALA A 906 -6.74 -34.83 -9.61
N ALA A 907 -6.70 -34.01 -8.56
CA ALA A 907 -7.36 -34.29 -7.29
C ALA A 907 -8.88 -34.47 -7.44
N ARG A 908 -9.53 -33.65 -8.29
CA ARG A 908 -10.97 -33.76 -8.58
C ARG A 908 -11.34 -34.99 -9.40
N VAL A 909 -10.49 -35.42 -10.32
CA VAL A 909 -10.70 -36.69 -11.04
C VAL A 909 -10.52 -37.87 -10.08
N PHE A 910 -9.52 -37.83 -9.21
CA PHE A 910 -9.26 -38.87 -8.20
C PHE A 910 -10.38 -38.96 -7.15
N SER A 911 -10.91 -37.85 -6.67
CA SER A 911 -12.06 -37.83 -5.75
C SER A 911 -13.39 -38.23 -6.41
N GLY A 912 -13.47 -38.23 -7.75
CA GLY A 912 -14.68 -38.49 -8.52
C GLY A 912 -15.54 -37.24 -8.78
N ASN A 913 -15.08 -36.07 -8.31
CA ASN A 913 -15.72 -34.76 -8.47
C ASN A 913 -15.51 -34.11 -9.86
N CYS A 914 -14.83 -34.81 -10.78
CA CYS A 914 -14.65 -34.49 -12.20
C CYS A 914 -14.47 -35.80 -12.99
N GLN A 915 -14.97 -35.87 -14.22
CA GLN A 915 -14.81 -37.04 -15.09
C GLN A 915 -13.97 -36.68 -16.31
N LEU A 916 -13.14 -37.62 -16.78
CA LEU A 916 -12.41 -37.49 -18.04
C LEU A 916 -13.30 -37.89 -19.22
N PRO A 917 -13.08 -37.32 -20.42
CA PRO A 917 -13.75 -37.79 -21.64
C PRO A 917 -13.29 -39.22 -21.99
N PRO A 918 -14.05 -39.95 -22.84
CA PRO A 918 -13.68 -41.31 -23.26
C PRO A 918 -12.26 -41.40 -23.84
N ALA A 919 -11.58 -42.53 -23.62
CA ALA A 919 -10.20 -42.74 -24.05
C ALA A 919 -9.98 -42.49 -25.56
N SER A 920 -10.95 -42.84 -26.41
CA SER A 920 -10.92 -42.54 -27.85
C SER A 920 -10.83 -41.02 -28.15
N VAL A 921 -11.56 -40.20 -27.40
CA VAL A 921 -11.54 -38.74 -27.50
C VAL A 921 -10.21 -38.18 -26.98
N MET A 922 -9.71 -38.69 -25.85
CA MET A 922 -8.40 -38.30 -25.31
C MET A 922 -7.27 -38.58 -26.30
N LYS A 923 -7.25 -39.77 -26.92
CA LYS A 923 -6.28 -40.16 -27.96
C LYS A 923 -6.37 -39.22 -29.17
N LEU A 924 -7.58 -38.97 -29.70
CA LEU A 924 -7.79 -38.07 -30.83
C LEU A 924 -7.29 -36.64 -30.55
N MET A 925 -7.53 -36.11 -29.36
CA MET A 925 -7.04 -34.78 -28.96
C MET A 925 -5.51 -34.74 -28.84
N ALA A 926 -4.89 -35.79 -28.30
CA ALA A 926 -3.43 -35.89 -28.21
C ALA A 926 -2.78 -35.96 -29.60
N THR A 927 -3.32 -36.78 -30.52
CA THR A 927 -2.83 -36.87 -31.91
C THR A 927 -2.95 -35.55 -32.65
N LYS A 928 -4.13 -34.89 -32.61
CA LYS A 928 -4.32 -33.57 -33.24
C LYS A 928 -3.34 -32.52 -32.70
N LYS A 929 -3.00 -32.57 -31.41
CA LYS A 929 -1.98 -31.71 -30.82
C LYS A 929 -0.59 -32.05 -31.35
N HIS A 930 -0.21 -33.33 -31.42
CA HIS A 930 1.08 -33.77 -31.97
C HIS A 930 1.27 -33.29 -33.41
N GLU A 931 0.27 -33.51 -34.28
CA GLU A 931 0.24 -33.03 -35.67
C GLU A 931 0.39 -31.50 -35.76
N PHE A 932 -0.36 -30.76 -34.93
CA PHE A 932 -0.24 -29.30 -34.88
C PHE A 932 1.18 -28.85 -34.51
N MET A 933 1.79 -29.45 -33.49
CA MET A 933 3.15 -29.08 -33.08
C MET A 933 4.18 -29.39 -34.17
N LYS A 934 4.10 -30.59 -34.77
CA LYS A 934 4.97 -31.03 -35.88
C LYS A 934 4.91 -30.11 -37.10
N ASN A 935 3.73 -29.56 -37.40
CA ASN A 935 3.52 -28.70 -38.58
C ASN A 935 3.91 -27.23 -38.36
N HIS A 936 4.09 -26.77 -37.11
CA HIS A 936 4.29 -25.34 -36.79
C HIS A 936 5.64 -25.02 -36.12
N PHE A 937 6.34 -26.03 -35.58
CA PHE A 937 7.59 -25.83 -34.84
C PHE A 937 8.68 -26.82 -35.28
N PRO A 938 9.98 -26.46 -35.16
CA PRO A 938 11.06 -27.40 -35.37
C PRO A 938 10.98 -28.59 -34.41
N GLU A 939 11.30 -29.78 -34.90
CA GLU A 939 11.36 -30.99 -34.09
C GLU A 939 12.46 -30.87 -33.01
N SER A 940 12.04 -30.82 -31.75
CA SER A 940 12.92 -30.79 -30.57
C SER A 940 12.09 -30.95 -29.28
N PRO A 941 12.65 -31.56 -28.22
CA PRO A 941 12.02 -31.68 -26.89
C PRO A 941 11.50 -30.35 -26.30
N LYS A 942 12.03 -29.21 -26.77
CA LYS A 942 11.65 -27.88 -26.30
C LYS A 942 10.31 -27.40 -26.85
N TYR A 943 9.97 -27.77 -28.08
CA TYR A 943 8.77 -27.24 -28.73
C TYR A 943 7.53 -28.10 -28.44
N CYS A 944 7.66 -29.43 -28.32
CA CYS A 944 6.52 -30.33 -28.10
C CYS A 944 5.69 -30.02 -26.82
N LEU A 945 6.32 -29.43 -25.80
CA LEU A 945 5.68 -29.07 -24.53
C LEU A 945 5.11 -27.64 -24.47
N GLN A 946 5.21 -26.85 -25.55
CA GLN A 946 4.79 -25.44 -25.52
C GLN A 946 3.29 -25.26 -25.26
N ILE A 947 2.98 -24.35 -24.34
CA ILE A 947 1.64 -23.85 -24.04
C ILE A 947 1.67 -22.35 -23.73
N HIS A 948 0.54 -21.66 -23.89
CA HIS A 948 0.35 -20.31 -23.34
C HIS A 948 -0.33 -20.42 -21.97
N ALA A 949 0.29 -19.88 -20.92
CA ALA A 949 -0.11 -20.16 -19.53
C ALA A 949 -1.58 -19.85 -19.25
N VAL A 950 -2.01 -18.60 -19.50
CA VAL A 950 -3.35 -18.11 -19.12
C VAL A 950 -4.48 -18.91 -19.79
N THR A 951 -4.33 -19.24 -21.08
CA THR A 951 -5.37 -19.97 -21.85
C THR A 951 -5.44 -21.44 -21.47
N TYR A 952 -4.29 -22.06 -21.18
CA TYR A 952 -4.24 -23.43 -20.67
C TYR A 952 -4.85 -23.55 -19.27
N VAL A 953 -4.50 -22.64 -18.35
CA VAL A 953 -5.08 -22.61 -16.99
C VAL A 953 -6.58 -22.30 -17.06
N ASP A 954 -7.03 -21.38 -17.91
CA ASP A 954 -8.46 -21.12 -18.15
C ASP A 954 -9.23 -22.32 -18.71
N LYS A 955 -8.58 -23.14 -19.57
CA LYS A 955 -9.19 -24.36 -20.14
C LYS A 955 -9.45 -25.37 -19.04
N ILE A 956 -8.44 -25.69 -18.22
CA ILE A 956 -8.59 -26.62 -17.09
C ILE A 956 -9.53 -26.06 -16.01
N ALA A 957 -9.42 -24.77 -15.68
CA ALA A 957 -10.35 -24.10 -14.78
C ALA A 957 -11.82 -24.17 -15.27
N GLY A 958 -12.02 -24.23 -16.59
CA GLY A 958 -13.33 -24.52 -17.20
C GLY A 958 -13.80 -25.95 -16.90
N LEU A 959 -12.94 -26.96 -17.09
CA LEU A 959 -13.25 -28.37 -16.81
C LEU A 959 -13.64 -28.63 -15.35
N ILE A 960 -13.06 -27.89 -14.40
CA ILE A 960 -13.38 -28.01 -12.96
C ILE A 960 -14.33 -26.93 -12.42
N GLY A 961 -14.89 -26.07 -13.28
CA GLY A 961 -15.89 -25.07 -12.91
C GLY A 961 -15.39 -23.91 -12.04
N CYS A 962 -14.09 -23.62 -12.03
CA CYS A 962 -13.48 -22.49 -11.30
C CYS A 962 -12.93 -21.36 -12.19
N LYS A 963 -13.23 -21.39 -13.49
CA LYS A 963 -12.93 -20.28 -14.41
C LYS A 963 -13.71 -19.02 -13.97
N PRO A 964 -13.07 -17.85 -13.81
CA PRO A 964 -13.74 -16.65 -13.33
C PRO A 964 -14.86 -16.21 -14.29
N ASN A 965 -16.06 -15.95 -13.74
CA ASN A 965 -17.22 -15.56 -14.55
C ASN A 965 -17.15 -14.07 -14.89
N LEU A 966 -16.52 -13.76 -16.03
CA LEU A 966 -16.33 -12.37 -16.48
C LEU A 966 -17.67 -11.64 -16.70
N THR A 967 -18.69 -12.31 -17.25
CA THR A 967 -20.01 -11.70 -17.47
C THR A 967 -20.66 -11.26 -16.15
N LYS A 968 -20.61 -12.12 -15.13
CA LYS A 968 -21.06 -11.79 -13.76
C LYS A 968 -20.35 -10.56 -13.21
N TYR A 969 -19.01 -10.51 -13.28
CA TYR A 969 -18.26 -9.35 -12.75
C TYR A 969 -18.47 -8.07 -13.55
N PHE A 970 -18.72 -8.15 -14.87
CA PHE A 970 -19.03 -6.99 -15.69
C PHE A 970 -20.25 -6.23 -15.16
N PHE A 971 -21.33 -6.95 -14.84
CA PHE A 971 -22.56 -6.34 -14.32
C PHE A 971 -22.53 -6.06 -12.81
N THR A 972 -21.81 -6.85 -12.00
CA THR A 972 -21.85 -6.72 -10.52
C THR A 972 -20.69 -5.92 -9.91
N ALA A 973 -19.57 -5.77 -10.62
CA ALA A 973 -18.39 -5.09 -10.12
C ALA A 973 -17.50 -4.56 -11.29
N PRO A 974 -17.98 -3.62 -12.12
CA PRO A 974 -17.34 -3.23 -13.38
C PRO A 974 -15.89 -2.73 -13.23
N ILE A 975 -15.55 -2.05 -12.12
CA ILE A 975 -14.17 -1.62 -11.84
C ILE A 975 -13.27 -2.84 -11.61
N PHE A 976 -13.72 -3.81 -10.82
CA PHE A 976 -12.99 -5.05 -10.57
C PHE A 976 -12.90 -5.92 -11.84
N TRP A 977 -13.97 -5.99 -12.63
CA TRP A 977 -13.96 -6.62 -13.94
C TRP A 977 -12.90 -6.00 -14.86
N SER A 978 -12.74 -4.67 -14.86
CA SER A 978 -11.71 -4.01 -15.66
C SER A 978 -10.29 -4.42 -15.24
N LYS A 979 -10.05 -4.63 -13.94
CA LYS A 979 -8.79 -5.21 -13.43
C LYS A 979 -8.62 -6.66 -13.87
N LEU A 980 -9.67 -7.48 -13.85
CA LEU A 980 -9.60 -8.87 -14.35
C LEU A 980 -9.34 -8.95 -15.86
N PHE A 981 -9.91 -8.03 -16.65
CA PHE A 981 -9.87 -8.10 -18.10
C PHE A 981 -8.63 -7.42 -18.71
N PHE A 982 -8.34 -6.18 -18.29
CA PHE A 982 -7.21 -5.39 -18.80
C PHE A 982 -5.95 -5.48 -17.95
N GLY A 983 -6.08 -5.85 -16.67
CA GLY A 983 -4.95 -6.06 -15.77
C GLY A 983 -4.24 -7.40 -15.96
N PRO A 984 -3.16 -7.63 -15.20
CA PRO A 984 -2.41 -8.88 -15.23
C PRO A 984 -3.30 -10.06 -14.85
N ALA A 985 -3.15 -11.17 -15.58
CA ALA A 985 -3.81 -12.44 -15.30
C ALA A 985 -3.17 -13.16 -14.09
N ALA A 986 -3.16 -12.50 -12.93
CA ALA A 986 -2.56 -12.98 -11.70
C ALA A 986 -3.28 -14.24 -11.15
N PRO A 987 -2.56 -15.23 -10.56
CA PRO A 987 -3.10 -16.52 -10.14
C PRO A 987 -4.39 -16.51 -9.30
N PRO A 988 -4.59 -15.57 -8.35
CA PRO A 988 -5.79 -15.60 -7.50
C PRO A 988 -7.13 -15.49 -8.25
N GLN A 989 -7.13 -15.04 -9.51
CA GLN A 989 -8.35 -15.03 -10.33
C GLN A 989 -8.99 -16.41 -10.50
N TRP A 990 -8.20 -17.49 -10.47
CA TRP A 990 -8.68 -18.88 -10.58
C TRP A 990 -9.15 -19.46 -9.22
N ARG A 991 -9.22 -18.61 -8.18
CA ARG A 991 -9.84 -18.87 -6.88
C ARG A 991 -10.98 -17.86 -6.59
N LEU A 992 -11.50 -17.12 -7.58
CA LEU A 992 -12.62 -16.18 -7.40
C LEU A 992 -14.01 -16.84 -7.37
N ASP A 993 -14.21 -17.82 -8.24
CA ASP A 993 -15.45 -18.56 -8.44
C ASP A 993 -15.17 -20.07 -8.36
N GLY A 994 -16.24 -20.86 -8.16
CA GLY A 994 -16.19 -22.31 -8.24
C GLY A 994 -15.52 -23.04 -7.06
N PRO A 995 -15.21 -24.35 -7.24
CA PRO A 995 -14.62 -25.18 -6.20
C PRO A 995 -13.24 -24.68 -5.75
N GLY A 996 -13.00 -24.66 -4.44
CA GLY A 996 -11.75 -24.20 -3.85
C GLY A 996 -11.58 -22.68 -3.82
N LYS A 997 -12.65 -21.88 -4.01
CA LYS A 997 -12.63 -20.41 -3.89
C LYS A 997 -11.90 -19.92 -2.63
N TRP A 998 -11.12 -18.84 -2.79
CA TRP A 998 -10.42 -18.14 -1.71
C TRP A 998 -10.98 -16.72 -1.53
N ASP A 999 -11.42 -16.35 -0.33
CA ASP A 999 -12.05 -15.04 -0.09
C ASP A 999 -11.06 -13.87 -0.23
N GLY A 1000 -9.76 -14.09 0.00
CA GLY A 1000 -8.71 -13.11 -0.24
C GLY A 1000 -8.41 -12.86 -1.73
N ALA A 1001 -8.95 -13.66 -2.66
CA ALA A 1001 -8.61 -13.59 -4.09
C ALA A 1001 -8.86 -12.22 -4.71
N ARG A 1002 -10.01 -11.59 -4.39
CA ARG A 1002 -10.35 -10.25 -4.89
C ARG A 1002 -9.36 -9.19 -4.40
N GLN A 1003 -9.07 -9.18 -3.10
CA GLN A 1003 -8.12 -8.26 -2.50
C GLN A 1003 -6.72 -8.46 -3.08
N ALA A 1004 -6.27 -9.71 -3.24
CA ALA A 1004 -4.97 -10.03 -3.82
C ALA A 1004 -4.82 -9.48 -5.25
N ILE A 1005 -5.85 -9.62 -6.09
CA ILE A 1005 -5.88 -9.06 -7.45
C ILE A 1005 -5.91 -7.53 -7.42
N GLU A 1006 -6.70 -6.94 -6.53
CA GLU A 1006 -6.78 -5.48 -6.39
C GLU A 1006 -5.46 -4.87 -5.89
N GLN A 1007 -4.65 -5.64 -5.15
CA GLN A 1007 -3.32 -5.30 -4.60
C GLN A 1007 -2.12 -5.66 -5.48
N VAL A 1008 -2.29 -6.26 -6.67
CA VAL A 1008 -1.15 -6.68 -7.53
C VAL A 1008 -0.19 -5.51 -7.77
N ASP A 1009 -0.71 -4.32 -8.09
CA ASP A 1009 0.12 -3.12 -8.28
C ASP A 1009 0.82 -2.71 -6.97
N GLU A 1010 0.10 -2.63 -5.84
CA GLU A 1010 0.67 -2.28 -4.53
C GLU A 1010 1.87 -3.17 -4.18
N LYS A 1011 1.68 -4.50 -4.28
CA LYS A 1011 2.72 -5.49 -3.96
C LYS A 1011 3.87 -5.47 -4.94
N THR A 1012 3.62 -5.13 -6.20
CA THR A 1012 4.66 -4.98 -7.23
C THR A 1012 5.56 -3.78 -6.93
N TRP A 1013 5.00 -2.67 -6.48
CA TRP A 1013 5.78 -1.46 -6.22
C TRP A 1013 6.39 -1.41 -4.82
N TYR A 1014 5.78 -2.07 -3.82
CA TYR A 1014 6.26 -2.11 -2.44
C TYR A 1014 7.78 -2.42 -2.27
N PRO A 1015 8.35 -3.49 -2.85
CA PRO A 1015 9.77 -3.83 -2.66
C PRO A 1015 10.73 -2.90 -3.44
N LEU A 1016 10.20 -2.05 -4.34
CA LEU A 1016 10.97 -1.07 -5.10
C LEU A 1016 10.95 0.33 -4.44
N GLN A 1017 10.08 0.56 -3.47
CA GLN A 1017 9.90 1.84 -2.76
C GLN A 1017 10.69 1.91 -1.44
N THR A 1018 11.86 1.26 -1.38
CA THR A 1018 12.74 1.19 -0.20
C THR A 1018 13.34 2.54 0.23
N ARG A 1019 13.35 3.52 -0.68
CA ARG A 1019 13.66 4.93 -0.41
C ARG A 1019 12.57 5.80 -1.03
N ARG A 1020 12.08 6.81 -0.30
CA ARG A 1020 11.25 7.88 -0.89
C ARG A 1020 12.13 8.77 -1.77
N ALA A 1021 12.04 8.60 -3.09
CA ALA A 1021 12.58 9.54 -4.07
C ALA A 1021 11.52 10.58 -4.45
N GLY A 1022 11.95 11.75 -4.94
CA GLY A 1022 11.04 12.81 -5.40
C GLY A 1022 10.25 12.39 -6.64
N GLU A 1023 9.03 12.92 -6.77
CA GLU A 1023 8.12 12.62 -7.88
C GLU A 1023 8.58 13.25 -9.21
N GLY A 1024 9.44 12.56 -9.96
CA GLY A 1024 9.88 12.98 -11.30
C GLY A 1024 8.75 13.03 -12.33
N THR A 1025 8.53 14.19 -12.94
CA THR A 1025 7.41 14.52 -13.82
C THR A 1025 7.47 13.88 -15.21
N THR A 1026 6.77 12.76 -15.43
CA THR A 1026 6.25 12.34 -16.76
C THR A 1026 5.08 11.36 -16.64
N LYS A 1027 3.83 11.80 -16.91
CA LYS A 1027 2.84 10.87 -17.50
C LYS A 1027 3.19 10.78 -18.98
N GLY A 1028 3.72 9.64 -19.41
CA GLY A 1028 3.83 9.35 -20.83
C GLY A 1028 2.43 9.24 -21.45
N LEU A 1029 2.15 10.01 -22.51
CA LEU A 1029 0.83 10.05 -23.18
C LEU A 1029 0.36 8.71 -23.79
N TYR A 1030 1.18 7.65 -23.74
CA TYR A 1030 0.93 6.39 -24.45
C TYR A 1030 -0.17 5.50 -23.87
N ASP A 1031 -0.32 5.39 -22.54
CA ASP A 1031 -1.41 4.58 -21.94
C ASP A 1031 -2.80 5.20 -22.27
N GLY A 1032 -2.87 6.51 -22.51
CA GLY A 1032 -4.11 7.22 -22.82
C GLY A 1032 -4.78 6.80 -24.14
N TRP A 1033 -4.02 6.46 -25.17
CA TRP A 1033 -4.57 6.12 -26.48
C TRP A 1033 -5.22 4.73 -26.53
N ILE A 1034 -4.62 3.73 -25.89
CA ILE A 1034 -5.24 2.40 -25.75
C ILE A 1034 -6.47 2.49 -24.84
N TRP A 1035 -6.42 3.33 -23.80
CA TRP A 1035 -7.55 3.63 -22.92
C TRP A 1035 -8.70 4.38 -23.63
N LEU A 1036 -8.39 5.28 -24.56
CA LEU A 1036 -9.38 5.93 -25.43
C LEU A 1036 -9.99 4.96 -26.45
N ILE A 1037 -9.16 4.18 -27.17
CA ILE A 1037 -9.66 3.22 -28.18
C ILE A 1037 -10.53 2.14 -27.54
N SER A 1038 -10.12 1.60 -26.38
CA SER A 1038 -10.96 0.64 -25.63
C SER A 1038 -12.27 1.25 -25.15
N ARG A 1039 -12.29 2.53 -24.76
CA ARG A 1039 -13.54 3.27 -24.50
C ARG A 1039 -14.37 3.48 -25.76
N SER A 1040 -13.79 3.84 -26.90
CA SER A 1040 -14.50 3.98 -28.17
C SER A 1040 -15.16 2.67 -28.60
N VAL A 1041 -14.47 1.53 -28.44
CA VAL A 1041 -15.01 0.19 -28.72
C VAL A 1041 -16.09 -0.21 -27.71
N LEU A 1042 -15.93 0.07 -26.42
CA LEU A 1042 -17.00 -0.15 -25.43
C LEU A 1042 -18.23 0.72 -25.71
N PHE A 1043 -18.03 1.96 -26.16
CA PHE A 1043 -19.11 2.90 -26.48
C PHE A 1043 -19.87 2.47 -27.74
N SER A 1044 -19.17 2.06 -28.81
CA SER A 1044 -19.82 1.53 -30.02
C SER A 1044 -20.47 0.16 -29.78
N SER A 1045 -19.89 -0.70 -28.94
CA SER A 1045 -20.50 -1.97 -28.52
C SER A 1045 -21.77 -1.76 -27.69
N ALA A 1046 -21.75 -0.79 -26.76
CA ALA A 1046 -22.91 -0.41 -25.97
C ALA A 1046 -24.02 0.25 -26.82
N ILE A 1047 -23.64 1.10 -27.78
CA ILE A 1047 -24.59 1.69 -28.75
C ILE A 1047 -25.19 0.61 -29.65
N TYR A 1048 -24.40 -0.35 -30.14
CA TYR A 1048 -24.93 -1.47 -30.94
C TYR A 1048 -25.87 -2.36 -30.11
N GLY A 1049 -25.50 -2.69 -28.87
CA GLY A 1049 -26.39 -3.41 -27.94
C GLY A 1049 -27.68 -2.64 -27.63
N LEU A 1050 -27.61 -1.33 -27.41
CA LEU A 1050 -28.78 -0.46 -27.22
C LEU A 1050 -29.62 -0.32 -28.50
N TYR A 1051 -29.01 -0.32 -29.68
CA TYR A 1051 -29.70 -0.31 -30.96
C TYR A 1051 -30.50 -1.61 -31.15
N CYS A 1052 -29.86 -2.77 -30.94
CA CYS A 1052 -30.52 -4.08 -30.98
C CYS A 1052 -31.65 -4.23 -29.93
N LEU A 1053 -31.48 -3.66 -28.73
CA LEU A 1053 -32.53 -3.64 -27.69
C LEU A 1053 -33.67 -2.65 -28.02
N LYS A 1054 -33.40 -1.58 -28.75
CA LYS A 1054 -34.40 -0.55 -29.10
C LYS A 1054 -35.23 -0.92 -30.33
N THR A 1055 -34.70 -1.73 -31.24
CA THR A 1055 -35.45 -2.30 -32.38
C THR A 1055 -36.33 -3.50 -32.02
N GLN A 1056 -36.30 -3.96 -30.76
CA GLN A 1056 -37.00 -5.17 -30.32
C GLN A 1056 -38.42 -4.95 -29.77
N LYS A 1057 -39.02 -3.76 -29.95
CA LYS A 1057 -40.27 -3.38 -29.27
C LYS A 1057 -41.55 -3.33 -30.12
N ASP A 1058 -41.47 -3.50 -31.44
CA ASP A 1058 -42.64 -3.55 -32.34
C ASP A 1058 -42.59 -4.77 -33.27
N ILE A 1059 -42.62 -5.98 -32.68
CA ILE A 1059 -42.94 -7.20 -33.43
C ILE A 1059 -44.13 -7.88 -32.73
N ASN A 1060 -45.28 -7.78 -33.40
CA ASN A 1060 -46.53 -8.41 -33.01
C ASN A 1060 -46.38 -9.95 -33.04
N ILE A 1061 -46.76 -10.62 -31.96
CA ILE A 1061 -46.48 -12.05 -31.72
C ILE A 1061 -47.33 -13.00 -32.59
N ASP A 1062 -48.42 -12.52 -33.18
CA ASP A 1062 -49.36 -13.37 -33.93
C ASP A 1062 -48.99 -13.67 -35.40
N SER A 1063 -47.86 -13.16 -35.92
CA SER A 1063 -47.47 -13.38 -37.32
C SER A 1063 -46.44 -14.50 -37.56
N ILE A 1064 -45.82 -15.07 -36.51
CA ILE A 1064 -44.78 -16.12 -36.64
C ILE A 1064 -45.43 -17.52 -36.72
N ARG A 1065 -46.28 -17.72 -37.73
CA ARG A 1065 -46.81 -19.02 -38.17
C ARG A 1065 -46.71 -19.21 -39.69
N SER A 1066 -45.64 -18.72 -40.31
CA SER A 1066 -45.18 -19.16 -41.64
C SER A 1066 -43.71 -18.75 -41.88
N LEU A 1067 -43.05 -19.47 -42.79
CA LEU A 1067 -41.65 -19.31 -43.31
C LEU A 1067 -40.56 -20.21 -42.70
N PRO A 1068 -39.56 -20.66 -43.51
CA PRO A 1068 -39.27 -22.10 -43.56
C PRO A 1068 -37.96 -22.58 -42.89
N THR A 1069 -37.87 -23.90 -42.80
CA THR A 1069 -36.91 -24.75 -42.05
C THR A 1069 -35.43 -24.67 -42.45
N GLN A 1070 -34.98 -23.65 -43.20
CA GLN A 1070 -33.58 -23.56 -43.67
C GLN A 1070 -32.66 -22.70 -42.79
N ALA A 1071 -33.18 -21.76 -41.99
CA ALA A 1071 -32.36 -20.88 -41.15
C ALA A 1071 -31.68 -21.58 -39.94
N ILE A 1072 -32.22 -22.72 -39.49
CA ILE A 1072 -31.76 -23.42 -38.28
C ILE A 1072 -30.46 -24.23 -38.53
N SER A 1073 -30.15 -24.58 -39.78
CA SER A 1073 -28.96 -25.38 -40.13
C SER A 1073 -27.64 -24.59 -40.18
N LEU A 1074 -27.70 -23.25 -40.22
CA LEU A 1074 -26.52 -22.38 -40.28
C LEU A 1074 -25.97 -22.03 -38.89
N LEU A 1075 -26.83 -21.91 -37.88
CA LEU A 1075 -26.40 -21.56 -36.51
C LEU A 1075 -25.75 -22.72 -35.74
N THR A 1076 -25.98 -23.97 -36.15
CA THR A 1076 -25.34 -25.16 -35.56
C THR A 1076 -23.94 -25.46 -36.12
N LYS A 1077 -23.45 -24.72 -37.13
CA LYS A 1077 -22.11 -24.89 -37.72
C LYS A 1077 -21.03 -23.92 -37.23
N TRP A 1078 -21.33 -23.05 -36.28
CA TRP A 1078 -20.39 -22.01 -35.79
C TRP A 1078 -20.00 -22.12 -34.31
N SER A 1079 -20.27 -23.27 -33.67
CA SER A 1079 -19.97 -23.53 -32.24
C SER A 1079 -19.23 -24.86 -31.98
N SER A 1080 -18.48 -25.36 -32.97
CA SER A 1080 -17.59 -26.52 -32.87
C SER A 1080 -16.11 -26.12 -32.86
#